data_AF-A0A542EB55-F1
#
_entry.id   AF-A0A542EB55-F1
#
_cell.length_a   1.000
_cell.length_b   1.000
_cell.length_c   1.000
_cell.angle_alpha   90.00
_cell.angle_beta   90.00
_cell.angle_gamma   90.00
#
_symmetry.space_group_name_H-M   'P 1'
#
loop_
_entity.id
_entity.type
_entity.pdbx_description
1 polymer ?
#
loop_
_entity_poly.entity_id
_entity_poly.type
_entity_poly.pdbx_seq_one_letter_code
_entity_poly.pdbx_strand_id
1 'polypeptide(L)'
;MSDHEIRIALVLNGGVSLAVWMGGVTHELDLIRRASGGAEAPKPQPYDAVIADRWRELCRRGEERRRVVVDVIAGTSAGGLNGSLLATAIANGSTLDPDGDDGPWLRQKWVALGSLDVGKLVPAAGVKSPSVLDGTYFLRQVEELLKGVADAGESAAEEPVTLFVTASGLGVQQFEAKDAAGQAFVVPDHRYLYGFTSEDAPTYDGTHRRFTTQQKNGLKDTELLARAARASASFPAAFGPVLETPELAAEPPRMRPQPVESGAWLIDGGVLDNAPFGPVLDVVARRPVNGKATRYVLYVVPSAGIGRASTALPAAKQPSWRVAALSAVQFPREVDFRSDVEQLERLLLEADASWSDTQRLFDRCLAQPAERARLQAAATALQPAYSRGRAAGGVWEAVTIASHDQSTVLDAATALSENEIDDILRTDHPWVPDPDGSTAVLHDDAEGNPSWLWGTGAAERIVRLILRSLRTQVSTAPHEERAELEKRLTAASDCLLKVQAVRDALDVQLAAAHLDLRPAGGAEAVAVGLNDIFEQLQVQRTLGDAFAALVQVIGWDLVDTALEVEIVSRCTSARTPQQRSAPFQFLRLGPDIPLAVLDELQEGSIANQLNDRILYGTQVGHFGAFGAADWRRWDWLMGRLHCVAHLGAMLGADADWIRETQRQVLQAEGWQLTEVAERIERLARDFPVDAGIAALVTMRDELNESPEGRAITKGLADRMVDVSGGLGPQVGNWVKAAAGRKHQPGSWLLRTARWFTEPARQTVWERMVRGAKLTPAPRPTIFQPWLPAATAAVGVVLLVVAAAVDSVLAGLLAGVVLTLSAVLGVITWYVRRARRRIRTWLENRMPEISPGSRNR
;
A
#
# COMPACT_ATOMS: atom_id res chain seq x y z
N MET A 1 23.06 25.53 17.86
CA MET A 1 22.84 24.10 18.21
C MET A 1 22.14 23.49 17.01
N SER A 2 22.86 22.79 16.13
CA SER A 2 22.31 22.33 14.85
C SER A 2 21.57 21.00 15.03
N ASP A 3 20.25 21.01 14.86
CA ASP A 3 19.42 19.80 14.87
C ASP A 3 19.54 19.08 13.51
N HIS A 4 20.09 17.86 13.50
CA HIS A 4 20.19 17.01 12.31
C HIS A 4 18.86 16.28 12.09
N GLU A 5 18.18 16.51 10.97
CA GLU A 5 16.94 15.79 10.64
C GLU A 5 17.21 14.42 9.98
N ILE A 6 16.68 13.36 10.57
CA ILE A 6 16.59 12.03 9.96
C ILE A 6 15.18 11.88 9.42
N ARG A 7 15.03 12.02 8.10
CA ARG A 7 13.73 11.98 7.44
C ARG A 7 13.43 10.63 6.82
N ILE A 8 12.25 10.12 7.10
CA ILE A 8 11.78 8.79 6.72
C ILE A 8 10.61 8.93 5.74
N ALA A 9 10.79 8.34 4.56
CA ALA A 9 9.70 7.98 3.67
C ALA A 9 9.34 6.52 3.92
N LEU A 10 8.15 6.28 4.46
CA LEU A 10 7.68 4.98 4.90
C LEU A 10 6.80 4.35 3.81
N VAL A 11 7.13 3.14 3.37
CA VAL A 11 6.32 2.35 2.43
C VAL A 11 5.90 1.06 3.13
N LEU A 12 4.61 0.91 3.40
CA LEU A 12 3.99 -0.21 4.10
C LEU A 12 3.31 -1.12 3.08
N ASN A 13 3.93 -2.27 2.79
CA ASN A 13 3.33 -3.28 1.92
C ASN A 13 2.18 -3.99 2.67
N GLY A 14 1.21 -4.53 1.94
CA GLY A 14 0.01 -5.16 2.47
C GLY A 14 0.17 -6.59 3.01
N GLY A 15 -0.94 -7.11 3.53
CA GLY A 15 -1.07 -8.47 4.07
C GLY A 15 -2.10 -8.54 5.20
N VAL A 16 -3.23 -9.20 4.97
CA VAL A 16 -4.48 -9.04 5.77
C VAL A 16 -4.25 -9.07 7.29
N SER A 17 -3.75 -10.17 7.85
CA SER A 17 -3.55 -10.29 9.30
C SER A 17 -2.22 -9.71 9.81
N LEU A 18 -1.36 -9.26 8.88
CA LEU A 18 -0.06 -8.63 9.17
C LEU A 18 -0.21 -7.16 9.58
N ALA A 19 -1.44 -6.62 9.50
CA ALA A 19 -1.80 -5.32 10.04
C ALA A 19 -1.45 -5.17 11.52
N VAL A 20 -1.52 -6.26 12.29
CA VAL A 20 -1.19 -6.24 13.73
C VAL A 20 0.31 -6.10 13.96
N TRP A 21 1.13 -6.83 13.18
CA TRP A 21 2.58 -6.68 13.20
C TRP A 21 3.01 -5.27 12.75
N MET A 22 2.41 -4.77 11.67
CA MET A 22 2.64 -3.39 11.22
C MET A 22 2.23 -2.36 12.26
N GLY A 23 1.17 -2.61 13.02
CA GLY A 23 0.75 -1.76 14.13
C GLY A 23 1.84 -1.62 15.19
N GLY A 24 2.54 -2.71 15.53
CA GLY A 24 3.69 -2.66 16.43
C GLY A 24 4.87 -1.89 15.82
N VAL A 25 5.10 -2.01 14.51
CA VAL A 25 6.13 -1.25 13.79
C VAL A 25 5.81 0.25 13.77
N THR A 26 4.58 0.64 13.43
CA THR A 26 4.19 2.05 13.39
C THR A 26 4.12 2.67 14.77
N HIS A 27 3.81 1.88 15.82
CA HIS A 27 3.89 2.33 17.21
C HIS A 27 5.31 2.75 17.60
N GLU A 28 6.32 1.95 17.28
CA GLU A 28 7.72 2.31 17.55
C GLU A 28 8.21 3.49 16.71
N LEU A 29 7.78 3.59 15.45
CA LEU A 29 8.05 4.76 14.60
C LEU A 29 7.41 6.05 15.17
N ASP A 30 6.18 5.95 15.69
CA ASP A 30 5.52 7.06 16.39
C ASP A 30 6.23 7.41 17.71
N LEU A 31 6.72 6.41 18.43
CA LEU A 31 7.44 6.60 19.68
C LEU A 31 8.77 7.33 19.47
N ILE A 32 9.59 6.89 18.51
CA ILE A 32 10.91 7.51 18.23
C ILE A 32 10.77 8.92 17.65
N ARG A 33 9.81 9.17 16.75
CA ARG A 33 9.60 10.53 16.19
C ARG A 33 9.26 11.51 17.33
N ARG A 34 8.38 11.12 18.26
CA ARG A 34 7.98 11.95 19.39
C ARG A 34 9.10 12.08 20.43
N ALA A 35 9.83 11.00 20.71
CA ALA A 35 10.95 11.02 21.64
C ALA A 35 12.10 11.94 21.19
N SER A 36 12.36 12.01 19.89
CA SER A 36 13.36 12.89 19.28
C SER A 36 12.86 14.32 19.02
N GLY A 37 11.54 14.51 18.94
CA GLY A 37 10.84 15.78 18.72
C GLY A 37 10.97 16.81 19.85
N GLY A 38 10.33 17.96 19.65
CA GLY A 38 10.34 19.11 20.57
C GLY A 38 9.54 18.86 21.86
N ALA A 39 9.55 19.84 22.78
CA ALA A 39 8.80 19.75 24.04
C ALA A 39 7.27 19.71 23.84
N GLU A 40 6.81 20.12 22.67
CA GLU A 40 5.40 20.13 22.25
C GLU A 40 4.92 18.74 21.80
N ALA A 41 5.82 17.78 21.54
CA ALA A 41 5.42 16.45 21.10
C ALA A 41 4.65 15.69 22.20
N PRO A 42 3.61 14.91 21.86
CA PRO A 42 2.85 14.12 22.83
C PRO A 42 3.75 13.19 23.64
N LYS A 43 3.57 13.23 24.97
CA LYS A 43 4.37 12.42 25.90
C LYS A 43 4.10 10.93 25.71
N PRO A 44 5.11 10.06 25.92
CA PRO A 44 4.89 8.62 25.93
C PRO A 44 4.03 8.22 27.14
N GLN A 45 3.28 7.13 26.99
CA GLN A 45 2.58 6.51 28.12
C GLN A 45 3.58 5.93 29.13
N PRO A 46 3.18 5.74 30.41
CA PRO A 46 4.11 5.31 31.47
C PRO A 46 4.89 4.03 31.19
N TYR A 47 4.28 3.04 30.52
CA TYR A 47 4.95 1.79 30.16
C TYR A 47 6.00 1.94 29.05
N ASP A 48 5.86 2.95 28.19
CA ASP A 48 6.82 3.22 27.10
C ASP A 48 7.82 4.33 27.46
N ALA A 49 7.71 4.94 28.64
CA ALA A 49 8.56 6.06 29.06
C ALA A 49 10.06 5.72 29.00
N VAL A 50 10.44 4.52 29.46
CA VAL A 50 11.84 4.08 29.42
C VAL A 50 12.33 3.87 27.99
N ILE A 51 11.49 3.32 27.11
CA ILE A 51 11.82 3.10 25.70
C ILE A 51 11.99 4.45 24.98
N ALA A 52 11.10 5.42 25.25
CA ALA A 52 11.21 6.78 24.74
C ALA A 52 12.47 7.50 25.23
N ASP A 53 12.87 7.30 26.50
CA ASP A 53 14.12 7.86 27.04
C ASP A 53 15.34 7.27 26.34
N ARG A 54 15.35 5.96 26.09
CA ARG A 54 16.41 5.30 25.31
C ARG A 54 16.45 5.81 23.87
N TRP A 55 15.30 5.97 23.22
CA TRP A 55 15.24 6.58 21.88
C TRP A 55 15.80 8.00 21.87
N ARG A 56 15.47 8.80 22.89
CA ARG A 56 15.98 10.17 23.04
C ARG A 56 17.48 10.21 23.29
N GLU A 57 18.01 9.28 24.09
CA GLU A 57 19.44 9.08 24.30
C GLU A 57 20.13 8.73 22.98
N LEU A 58 19.62 7.71 22.26
CA LEU A 58 20.19 7.32 20.98
C LEU A 58 20.15 8.49 19.99
N CYS A 59 19.09 9.29 19.97
CA CYS A 59 18.99 10.47 19.11
C CYS A 59 19.93 11.63 19.52
N ARG A 60 20.68 11.52 20.62
CA ARG A 60 21.74 12.48 21.01
C ARG A 60 23.11 11.83 20.83
N ARG A 61 23.92 12.32 19.88
CA ARG A 61 25.30 11.87 19.69
C ARG A 61 26.27 13.01 19.99
N GLY A 62 26.89 12.98 21.17
CA GLY A 62 27.71 14.09 21.64
C GLY A 62 26.87 15.35 21.80
N GLU A 63 27.28 16.43 21.13
CA GLU A 63 26.54 17.72 21.10
C GLU A 63 25.45 17.77 20.01
N GLU A 64 25.38 16.77 19.12
CA GLU A 64 24.42 16.72 18.02
C GLU A 64 23.08 16.09 18.45
N ARG A 65 21.99 16.83 18.23
CA ARG A 65 20.62 16.33 18.38
C ARG A 65 20.10 15.89 17.02
N ARG A 66 19.61 14.66 16.94
CA ARG A 66 19.02 14.07 15.72
C ARG A 66 17.51 14.00 15.88
N ARG A 67 16.76 14.72 15.04
CA ARG A 67 15.30 14.70 15.01
C ARG A 67 14.81 13.70 13.97
N VAL A 68 14.04 12.70 14.37
CA VAL A 68 13.44 11.74 13.44
C VAL A 68 12.08 12.26 12.98
N VAL A 69 11.89 12.35 11.66
CA VAL A 69 10.66 12.85 11.02
C VAL A 69 10.17 11.82 10.02
N VAL A 70 8.88 11.48 10.07
CA VAL A 70 8.21 10.68 9.04
C VAL A 70 7.35 11.63 8.21
N ASP A 71 7.80 12.00 7.02
CA ASP A 71 7.15 13.05 6.20
C ASP A 71 6.44 12.52 4.95
N VAL A 72 6.69 11.27 4.55
CA VAL A 72 5.98 10.60 3.45
C VAL A 72 5.61 9.19 3.89
N ILE A 73 4.36 8.80 3.66
CA ILE A 73 3.83 7.47 3.98
C ILE A 73 3.11 6.96 2.73
N ALA A 74 3.38 5.73 2.32
CA ALA A 74 2.59 5.00 1.35
C ALA A 74 2.15 3.68 1.96
N GLY A 75 0.90 3.31 1.76
CA GLY A 75 0.36 2.08 2.32
C GLY A 75 -0.59 1.37 1.37
N THR A 76 -0.43 0.06 1.29
CA THR A 76 -1.31 -0.86 0.56
C THR A 76 -1.96 -1.84 1.53
N SER A 77 -3.27 -2.12 1.40
CA SER A 77 -3.99 -3.07 2.25
C SER A 77 -3.89 -2.72 3.74
N ALA A 78 -3.49 -3.70 4.56
CA ALA A 78 -3.12 -3.53 5.96
C ALA A 78 -2.10 -2.39 6.21
N GLY A 79 -1.19 -2.16 5.27
CA GLY A 79 -0.25 -1.05 5.29
C GLY A 79 -0.93 0.30 5.06
N GLY A 80 -1.97 0.35 4.22
CA GLY A 80 -2.83 1.52 4.03
C GLY A 80 -3.50 1.96 5.32
N LEU A 81 -4.03 1.00 6.10
CA LEU A 81 -4.69 1.29 7.38
C LEU A 81 -3.72 1.82 8.45
N ASN A 82 -2.59 1.14 8.66
CA ASN A 82 -1.58 1.62 9.63
C ASN A 82 -0.92 2.93 9.18
N GLY A 83 -0.73 3.10 7.87
CA GLY A 83 -0.23 4.34 7.27
C GLY A 83 -1.19 5.50 7.48
N SER A 84 -2.49 5.29 7.29
CA SER A 84 -3.52 6.29 7.58
C SER A 84 -3.53 6.70 9.05
N LEU A 85 -3.47 5.74 9.99
CA LEU A 85 -3.42 6.06 11.42
C LEU A 85 -2.17 6.88 11.78
N LEU A 86 -1.00 6.48 11.29
CA LEU A 86 0.25 7.20 11.56
C LEU A 86 0.24 8.61 10.93
N ALA A 87 -0.23 8.74 9.69
CA ALA A 87 -0.37 10.03 9.03
C ALA A 87 -1.32 10.96 9.79
N THR A 88 -2.46 10.44 10.26
CA THR A 88 -3.41 11.20 11.09
C THR A 88 -2.77 11.63 12.41
N ALA A 89 -1.99 10.76 13.06
CA ALA A 89 -1.27 11.13 14.29
C ALA A 89 -0.27 12.27 14.05
N ILE A 90 0.51 12.19 12.96
CA ILE A 90 1.50 13.22 12.61
C ILE A 90 0.82 14.55 12.24
N ALA A 91 -0.20 14.50 11.37
CA ALA A 91 -0.88 15.67 10.84
C ALA A 91 -1.74 16.43 11.84
N ASN A 92 -2.04 15.85 13.01
CA ASN A 92 -2.81 16.49 14.08
C ASN A 92 -1.96 16.69 15.36
N GLY A 93 -0.65 16.45 15.31
CA GLY A 93 0.20 16.57 16.51
C GLY A 93 -0.20 15.60 17.63
N SER A 94 -0.73 14.44 17.26
CA SER A 94 -1.25 13.40 18.16
C SER A 94 -0.27 12.21 18.27
N THR A 95 -0.72 11.12 18.87
CA THR A 95 -0.01 9.85 19.03
C THR A 95 -0.90 8.68 18.61
N LEU A 96 -0.27 7.56 18.23
CA LEU A 96 -0.97 6.28 18.05
C LEU A 96 -1.44 5.64 19.36
N ASP A 97 -1.15 6.27 20.50
CA ASP A 97 -1.43 5.74 21.83
C ASP A 97 -2.06 6.78 22.79
N PRO A 98 -3.26 7.30 22.44
CA PRO A 98 -3.88 8.41 23.18
C PRO A 98 -4.40 7.99 24.57
N ASP A 99 -4.93 6.77 24.72
CA ASP A 99 -5.51 6.27 25.99
C ASP A 99 -4.80 4.99 26.47
N GLY A 100 -4.12 5.04 27.62
CA GLY A 100 -3.15 4.03 28.04
C GLY A 100 -3.52 3.16 29.25
N ASP A 101 -4.77 3.14 29.72
CA ASP A 101 -5.12 2.54 31.03
C ASP A 101 -4.73 1.05 31.17
N ASP A 102 -4.74 0.27 30.08
CA ASP A 102 -4.44 -1.19 30.06
C ASP A 102 -3.39 -1.58 28.98
N GLY A 103 -2.36 -0.75 28.80
CA GLY A 103 -1.28 -0.90 27.80
C GLY A 103 -1.62 -0.26 26.43
N PRO A 104 -0.81 -0.48 25.38
CA PRO A 104 -0.94 0.30 24.13
C PRO A 104 -2.35 0.29 23.54
N TRP A 105 -2.91 1.48 23.34
CA TRP A 105 -4.25 1.68 22.80
C TRP A 105 -4.43 0.95 21.47
N LEU A 106 -3.50 1.16 20.53
CA LEU A 106 -3.56 0.55 19.21
C LEU A 106 -3.51 -0.98 19.29
N ARG A 107 -2.73 -1.55 20.21
CA ARG A 107 -2.73 -3.00 20.50
C ARG A 107 -4.10 -3.46 20.95
N GLN A 108 -4.72 -2.76 21.91
CA GLN A 108 -6.05 -3.11 22.42
C GLN A 108 -7.08 -3.07 21.28
N LYS A 109 -7.02 -2.06 20.42
CA LYS A 109 -7.88 -1.96 19.23
C LYS A 109 -7.64 -3.11 18.26
N TRP A 110 -6.40 -3.46 17.94
CA TRP A 110 -6.12 -4.63 17.09
C TRP A 110 -6.58 -5.96 17.71
N VAL A 111 -6.38 -6.14 19.01
CA VAL A 111 -6.80 -7.35 19.74
C VAL A 111 -8.33 -7.46 19.76
N ALA A 112 -9.04 -6.36 19.98
CA ALA A 112 -10.49 -6.32 20.13
C ALA A 112 -11.27 -6.21 18.81
N LEU A 113 -10.81 -5.41 17.85
CA LEU A 113 -11.47 -5.19 16.55
C LEU A 113 -11.11 -6.27 15.53
N GLY A 114 -9.93 -6.88 15.65
CA GLY A 114 -9.53 -8.05 14.88
C GLY A 114 -10.17 -9.36 15.35
N SER A 115 -11.07 -9.35 16.34
CA SER A 115 -11.80 -10.55 16.73
C SER A 115 -12.90 -10.87 15.69
N LEU A 116 -13.01 -12.14 15.31
CA LEU A 116 -14.07 -12.65 14.42
C LEU A 116 -15.41 -12.84 15.17
N ASP A 117 -15.74 -11.94 16.11
CA ASP A 117 -16.95 -12.03 16.90
C ASP A 117 -18.19 -11.87 16.00
N VAL A 118 -19.17 -12.75 16.20
CA VAL A 118 -20.45 -12.69 15.48
C VAL A 118 -21.24 -11.46 15.96
N GLY A 119 -21.63 -10.59 15.03
CA GLY A 119 -22.23 -9.29 15.30
C GLY A 119 -21.25 -8.11 15.26
N LYS A 120 -19.95 -8.38 15.11
CA LYS A 120 -18.89 -7.38 14.84
C LYS A 120 -18.34 -7.58 13.43
N LEU A 121 -17.10 -8.07 13.32
CA LEU A 121 -16.43 -8.31 12.04
C LEU A 121 -17.03 -9.49 11.27
N VAL A 122 -17.68 -10.44 11.96
CA VAL A 122 -18.53 -11.45 11.32
C VAL A 122 -19.98 -10.96 11.38
N PRO A 123 -20.69 -10.80 10.25
CA PRO A 123 -22.07 -10.32 10.25
C PRO A 123 -22.98 -11.17 11.15
N ALA A 124 -23.97 -10.53 11.79
CA ALA A 124 -24.94 -11.24 12.61
C ALA A 124 -25.69 -12.33 11.80
N ALA A 125 -26.02 -13.44 12.47
CA ALA A 125 -26.69 -14.57 11.84
C ALA A 125 -28.06 -14.17 11.26
N GLY A 126 -28.27 -14.44 9.97
CA GLY A 126 -29.52 -14.11 9.25
C GLY A 126 -29.47 -12.81 8.44
N VAL A 127 -28.42 -11.99 8.59
CA VAL A 127 -28.21 -10.80 7.75
C VAL A 127 -27.61 -11.23 6.40
N LYS A 128 -28.30 -10.88 5.29
CA LYS A 128 -27.74 -11.07 3.94
C LYS A 128 -26.53 -10.14 3.80
N SER A 129 -25.35 -10.70 3.51
CA SER A 129 -24.18 -9.89 3.15
C SER A 129 -23.43 -10.55 1.99
N PRO A 130 -22.83 -9.76 1.09
CA PRO A 130 -22.14 -10.24 -0.12
C PRO A 130 -20.76 -10.84 0.17
N SER A 131 -20.25 -10.77 1.41
CA SER A 131 -18.90 -11.22 1.78
C SER A 131 -18.87 -11.95 3.12
N VAL A 132 -17.74 -12.57 3.44
CA VAL A 132 -17.57 -13.37 4.67
C VAL A 132 -17.60 -12.47 5.92
N LEU A 133 -16.92 -11.32 5.85
CA LEU A 133 -16.79 -10.34 6.93
C LEU A 133 -17.67 -9.10 6.69
N ASP A 134 -17.93 -8.34 7.75
CA ASP A 134 -18.75 -7.14 7.71
C ASP A 134 -17.90 -5.90 7.35
N GLY A 135 -17.93 -5.54 6.06
CA GLY A 135 -17.22 -4.38 5.55
C GLY A 135 -17.74 -3.03 6.05
N THR A 136 -19.01 -2.95 6.46
CA THR A 136 -19.64 -1.72 6.98
C THR A 136 -19.24 -1.50 8.43
N TYR A 137 -19.27 -2.56 9.24
CA TYR A 137 -18.71 -2.52 10.59
C TYR A 137 -17.23 -2.12 10.54
N PHE A 138 -16.45 -2.72 9.64
CA PHE A 138 -15.03 -2.39 9.49
C PHE A 138 -14.82 -0.91 9.15
N LEU A 139 -15.56 -0.34 8.19
CA LEU A 139 -15.47 1.09 7.85
C LEU A 139 -15.73 1.98 9.07
N ARG A 140 -16.84 1.74 9.79
CA ARG A 140 -17.19 2.51 11.00
C ARG A 140 -16.09 2.43 12.06
N GLN A 141 -15.48 1.25 12.24
CA GLN A 141 -14.39 1.12 13.20
C GLN A 141 -13.12 1.86 12.77
N VAL A 142 -12.78 1.87 11.48
CA VAL A 142 -11.65 2.65 10.97
C VAL A 142 -11.89 4.15 11.18
N GLU A 143 -13.10 4.62 10.91
CA GLU A 143 -13.51 6.01 11.13
C GLU A 143 -13.40 6.39 12.62
N GLU A 144 -13.92 5.56 13.53
CA GLU A 144 -13.80 5.78 14.98
C GLU A 144 -12.35 5.80 15.45
N LEU A 145 -11.48 4.96 14.87
CA LEU A 145 -10.05 4.94 15.19
C LEU A 145 -9.34 6.21 14.72
N LEU A 146 -9.54 6.59 13.46
CA LEU A 146 -8.92 7.79 12.89
C LEU A 146 -9.38 9.05 13.62
N LYS A 147 -10.67 9.13 13.95
CA LYS A 147 -11.23 10.20 14.76
C LYS A 147 -10.64 10.23 16.16
N GLY A 148 -10.54 9.08 16.84
CA GLY A 148 -9.91 9.01 18.16
C GLY A 148 -8.46 9.48 18.17
N VAL A 149 -7.69 9.16 17.13
CA VAL A 149 -6.32 9.65 16.97
C VAL A 149 -6.31 11.16 16.68
N ALA A 150 -7.16 11.64 15.78
CA ALA A 150 -7.23 13.07 15.43
C ALA A 150 -7.65 13.95 16.62
N ASP A 151 -8.70 13.55 17.34
CA ASP A 151 -9.27 14.30 18.46
C ASP A 151 -8.34 14.38 19.69
N ALA A 152 -7.37 13.46 19.79
CA ALA A 152 -6.37 13.46 20.86
C ALA A 152 -5.17 14.39 20.57
N GLY A 153 -5.11 14.99 19.39
CA GLY A 153 -4.00 15.84 18.96
C GLY A 153 -4.04 17.28 19.47
N GLU A 154 -2.89 17.93 19.48
CA GLU A 154 -2.75 19.37 19.75
C GLU A 154 -2.10 20.07 18.55
N SER A 155 -2.72 21.15 18.05
CA SER A 155 -2.28 21.82 16.81
C SER A 155 -0.86 22.38 16.85
N ALA A 156 -0.30 22.65 18.04
CA ALA A 156 1.07 23.13 18.17
C ALA A 156 2.14 22.10 17.75
N ALA A 157 1.80 20.81 17.76
CA ALA A 157 2.72 19.72 17.44
C ALA A 157 2.49 19.12 16.03
N GLU A 158 1.65 19.75 15.20
CA GLU A 158 1.39 19.29 13.82
C GLU A 158 2.68 19.32 12.98
N GLU A 159 2.95 18.21 12.28
CA GLU A 159 4.08 18.11 11.36
C GLU A 159 3.61 17.84 9.94
N PRO A 160 4.30 18.37 8.91
CA PRO A 160 3.92 18.08 7.53
C PRO A 160 4.08 16.60 7.20
N VAL A 161 3.04 15.99 6.59
CA VAL A 161 3.07 14.60 6.11
C VAL A 161 2.22 14.41 4.85
N THR A 162 2.71 13.57 3.93
CA THR A 162 1.94 13.12 2.75
C THR A 162 1.67 11.63 2.85
N LEU A 163 0.42 11.23 2.68
CA LEU A 163 -0.04 9.85 2.68
C LEU A 163 -0.53 9.44 1.29
N PHE A 164 -0.06 8.29 0.81
CA PHE A 164 -0.58 7.60 -0.34
C PHE A 164 -1.27 6.30 0.06
N VAL A 165 -2.48 6.07 -0.44
CA VAL A 165 -3.27 4.86 -0.22
C VAL A 165 -3.64 4.25 -1.57
N THR A 166 -3.31 2.97 -1.76
CA THR A 166 -3.61 2.25 -3.02
C THR A 166 -4.94 1.51 -2.94
N ALA A 167 -5.62 1.37 -4.07
CA ALA A 167 -6.77 0.49 -4.26
C ALA A 167 -6.78 -0.09 -5.68
N SER A 168 -7.58 -1.13 -5.90
CA SER A 168 -7.79 -1.71 -7.24
C SER A 168 -9.25 -1.58 -7.66
N GLY A 169 -9.53 -1.03 -8.84
CA GLY A 169 -10.89 -0.80 -9.33
C GLY A 169 -11.50 -2.00 -10.07
N LEU A 170 -12.64 -2.49 -9.59
CA LEU A 170 -13.55 -3.42 -10.27
C LEU A 170 -14.44 -2.65 -11.26
N GLY A 171 -13.86 -2.31 -12.42
CA GLY A 171 -14.51 -1.59 -13.48
C GLY A 171 -13.50 -1.22 -14.56
N VAL A 172 -13.94 -1.08 -15.81
CA VAL A 172 -13.05 -0.74 -16.92
C VAL A 172 -12.89 0.78 -16.95
N GLN A 173 -12.10 1.32 -16.02
CA GLN A 173 -11.50 2.63 -16.30
C GLN A 173 -10.36 2.37 -17.27
N GLN A 174 -10.42 3.10 -18.37
CA GLN A 174 -9.58 2.87 -19.53
C GLN A 174 -9.19 4.21 -20.09
N PHE A 175 -7.94 4.32 -20.50
CA PHE A 175 -7.50 5.42 -21.32
C PHE A 175 -7.26 4.89 -22.74
N GLU A 176 -7.55 5.74 -23.71
CA GLU A 176 -7.16 5.46 -25.10
C GLU A 176 -5.65 5.73 -25.21
N ALA A 177 -4.91 4.85 -25.85
CA ALA A 177 -3.52 5.06 -26.21
C ALA A 177 -3.39 4.96 -27.73
N LYS A 178 -2.41 5.64 -28.31
CA LYS A 178 -2.11 5.54 -29.73
C LYS A 178 -0.69 5.01 -29.89
N ASP A 179 -0.52 4.03 -30.77
CA ASP A 179 0.81 3.59 -31.17
C ASP A 179 1.44 4.56 -32.20
N ALA A 180 2.69 4.30 -32.56
CA ALA A 180 3.42 5.10 -33.54
C ALA A 180 2.84 5.04 -34.97
N ALA A 181 1.88 4.14 -35.26
CA ALA A 181 1.15 4.10 -36.51
C ALA A 181 -0.17 4.90 -36.45
N GLY A 182 -0.44 5.58 -35.33
CA GLY A 182 -1.69 6.29 -35.07
C GLY A 182 -2.87 5.35 -34.78
N GLN A 183 -2.63 4.05 -34.61
CA GLN A 183 -3.67 3.09 -34.27
C GLN A 183 -4.05 3.26 -32.80
N ALA A 184 -5.30 3.68 -32.58
CA ALA A 184 -5.88 3.74 -31.25
C ALA A 184 -6.09 2.33 -30.68
N PHE A 185 -5.73 2.16 -29.42
CA PHE A 185 -6.02 0.98 -28.61
C PHE A 185 -6.38 1.41 -27.18
N VAL A 186 -7.15 0.57 -26.49
CA VAL A 186 -7.67 0.92 -25.17
C VAL A 186 -6.86 0.19 -24.11
N VAL A 187 -6.32 0.94 -23.16
CA VAL A 187 -5.54 0.40 -22.04
C VAL A 187 -6.37 0.51 -20.77
N PRO A 188 -6.79 -0.61 -20.16
CA PRO A 188 -7.45 -0.57 -18.87
C PRO A 188 -6.44 -0.16 -17.78
N ASP A 189 -6.81 0.80 -16.93
CA ASP A 189 -6.09 1.10 -15.70
C ASP A 189 -6.98 0.82 -14.49
N HIS A 190 -6.59 -0.21 -13.76
CA HIS A 190 -7.28 -0.64 -12.56
C HIS A 190 -6.56 -0.18 -11.29
N ARG A 191 -5.43 0.54 -11.40
CA ARG A 191 -4.63 1.00 -10.27
C ARG A 191 -5.16 2.34 -9.79
N TYR A 192 -5.67 2.35 -8.56
CA TYR A 192 -6.16 3.57 -7.92
C TYR A 192 -5.15 4.02 -6.87
N LEU A 193 -4.84 5.31 -6.91
CA LEU A 193 -3.95 5.96 -5.95
C LEU A 193 -4.63 7.20 -5.39
N TYR A 194 -4.76 7.24 -4.07
CA TYR A 194 -5.29 8.39 -3.34
C TYR A 194 -4.17 9.07 -2.55
N GLY A 195 -4.03 10.39 -2.70
CA GLY A 195 -3.05 11.22 -2.02
C GLY A 195 -3.71 12.20 -1.03
N PHE A 196 -3.27 12.15 0.23
CA PHE A 196 -3.70 13.06 1.28
C PHE A 196 -2.47 13.78 1.83
N THR A 197 -2.50 15.11 1.87
CA THR A 197 -1.36 15.90 2.37
C THR A 197 -1.79 16.82 3.49
N SER A 198 -0.97 16.88 4.54
CA SER A 198 -0.93 17.95 5.54
C SER A 198 0.37 18.71 5.37
N GLU A 199 0.32 19.92 4.82
CA GLU A 199 1.47 20.84 4.73
C GLU A 199 1.02 22.30 4.53
N ASP A 200 1.90 23.23 4.88
CA ASP A 200 1.82 24.62 4.47
C ASP A 200 2.48 24.77 3.11
N ALA A 201 1.68 24.82 2.05
CA ALA A 201 2.18 24.91 0.68
C ALA A 201 2.28 26.38 0.24
N PRO A 202 3.40 26.80 -0.38
CA PRO A 202 3.46 28.09 -1.04
C PRO A 202 2.58 28.07 -2.30
N THR A 203 1.74 29.07 -2.44
CA THR A 203 0.89 29.28 -3.63
C THR A 203 1.29 30.59 -4.30
N TYR A 204 1.23 30.61 -5.63
CA TYR A 204 1.59 31.78 -6.42
C TYR A 204 0.39 32.33 -7.19
N ASP A 205 0.12 33.63 -7.00
CA ASP A 205 -0.81 34.40 -7.82
C ASP A 205 -0.03 35.17 -8.90
N GLY A 206 -0.15 34.70 -10.14
CA GLY A 206 0.49 35.31 -11.31
C GLY A 206 -0.01 36.70 -11.68
N THR A 207 -1.23 37.07 -11.29
CA THR A 207 -1.81 38.38 -11.64
C THR A 207 -1.16 39.49 -10.81
N HIS A 208 -0.93 39.24 -9.51
CA HIS A 208 -0.35 40.22 -8.59
C HIS A 208 1.11 39.92 -8.21
N ARG A 209 1.74 38.91 -8.82
CA ARG A 209 3.07 38.37 -8.47
C ARG A 209 3.24 38.13 -6.97
N ARG A 210 2.22 37.55 -6.34
CA ARG A 210 2.16 37.40 -4.89
C ARG A 210 2.31 35.94 -4.47
N PHE A 211 3.20 35.70 -3.52
CA PHE A 211 3.31 34.43 -2.82
C PHE A 211 2.46 34.48 -1.54
N THR A 212 1.61 33.47 -1.37
CA THR A 212 0.88 33.23 -0.13
C THR A 212 1.14 31.81 0.35
N THR A 213 0.86 31.56 1.63
CA THR A 213 0.92 30.21 2.18
C THR A 213 -0.50 29.74 2.43
N GLN A 214 -0.83 28.57 1.89
CA GLN A 214 -2.13 27.94 2.13
C GLN A 214 -1.91 26.66 2.94
N GLN A 215 -2.56 26.59 4.10
CA GLN A 215 -2.60 25.35 4.86
C GLN A 215 -3.46 24.33 4.10
N LYS A 216 -2.84 23.26 3.63
CA LYS A 216 -3.52 22.14 2.98
C LYS A 216 -3.46 20.96 3.93
N ASN A 217 -4.58 20.59 4.53
CA ASN A 217 -4.67 19.40 5.38
C ASN A 217 -5.84 18.50 4.98
N GLY A 218 -5.60 17.64 3.99
CA GLY A 218 -6.53 16.61 3.55
C GLY A 218 -6.68 15.45 4.54
N LEU A 219 -5.86 15.40 5.60
CA LEU A 219 -5.91 14.36 6.64
C LEU A 219 -6.90 14.71 7.77
N LYS A 220 -7.53 15.89 7.74
CA LYS A 220 -8.61 16.28 8.67
C LYS A 220 -9.94 15.58 8.38
N ASP A 221 -10.19 15.19 7.13
CA ASP A 221 -11.40 14.45 6.77
C ASP A 221 -11.23 12.96 7.08
N THR A 222 -11.54 12.60 8.33
CA THR A 222 -11.42 11.22 8.82
C THR A 222 -12.39 10.25 8.14
N GLU A 223 -13.54 10.72 7.64
CA GLU A 223 -14.52 9.87 6.95
C GLU A 223 -13.99 9.48 5.57
N LEU A 224 -13.51 10.47 4.80
CA LEU A 224 -12.92 10.24 3.48
C LEU A 224 -11.66 9.37 3.57
N LEU A 225 -10.81 9.63 4.56
CA LEU A 225 -9.63 8.84 4.84
C LEU A 225 -9.99 7.41 5.27
N ALA A 226 -11.00 7.22 6.11
CA ALA A 226 -11.48 5.89 6.51
C ALA A 226 -11.97 5.09 5.30
N ARG A 227 -12.68 5.74 4.37
CA ARG A 227 -13.14 5.11 3.13
C ARG A 227 -11.98 4.65 2.25
N ALA A 228 -10.96 5.50 2.06
CA ALA A 228 -9.76 5.15 1.29
C ALA A 228 -8.99 3.98 1.96
N ALA A 229 -8.74 4.06 3.27
CA ALA A 229 -8.07 3.01 4.03
C ALA A 229 -8.84 1.68 3.98
N ARG A 230 -10.18 1.75 4.11
CA ARG A 230 -11.06 0.58 3.98
C ARG A 230 -11.05 0.00 2.58
N ALA A 231 -11.07 0.82 1.54
CA ALA A 231 -10.95 0.39 0.14
C ALA A 231 -9.64 -0.37 -0.05
N SER A 232 -8.52 0.21 0.40
CA SER A 232 -7.19 -0.43 0.36
C SER A 232 -7.17 -1.80 1.04
N ALA A 233 -7.84 -1.97 2.18
CA ALA A 233 -7.91 -3.24 2.92
C ALA A 233 -9.09 -4.17 2.51
N SER A 234 -9.72 -3.95 1.35
CA SER A 234 -10.88 -4.72 0.86
C SER A 234 -10.49 -6.03 0.18
N PHE A 235 -9.88 -6.95 0.93
CA PHE A 235 -9.43 -8.23 0.35
C PHE A 235 -10.61 -9.00 -0.26
N PRO A 236 -10.55 -9.39 -1.56
CA PRO A 236 -11.62 -10.12 -2.22
C PRO A 236 -12.04 -11.38 -1.47
N ALA A 237 -13.33 -11.70 -1.51
CA ALA A 237 -14.00 -12.77 -0.76
C ALA A 237 -14.07 -12.58 0.78
N ALA A 238 -13.08 -11.96 1.42
CA ALA A 238 -13.13 -11.65 2.85
C ALA A 238 -14.08 -10.47 3.12
N PHE A 239 -13.88 -9.36 2.42
CA PHE A 239 -14.70 -8.16 2.53
C PHE A 239 -15.40 -7.83 1.20
N GLY A 240 -16.52 -7.10 1.28
CA GLY A 240 -17.18 -6.54 0.11
C GLY A 240 -16.37 -5.38 -0.50
N PRO A 241 -16.53 -5.10 -1.81
CA PRO A 241 -15.93 -3.94 -2.44
C PRO A 241 -16.51 -2.64 -1.87
N VAL A 242 -15.75 -1.54 -1.99
CA VAL A 242 -16.12 -0.20 -1.52
C VAL A 242 -16.50 0.65 -2.72
N LEU A 243 -17.66 1.28 -2.70
CA LEU A 243 -18.03 2.23 -3.76
C LEU A 243 -17.22 3.53 -3.59
N GLU A 244 -16.56 3.96 -4.67
CA GLU A 244 -15.94 5.28 -4.76
C GLU A 244 -17.00 6.38 -4.80
N THR A 245 -16.93 7.32 -3.86
CA THR A 245 -17.84 8.48 -3.81
C THR A 245 -17.30 9.62 -4.65
N PRO A 246 -18.14 10.61 -5.04
CA PRO A 246 -17.67 11.79 -5.75
C PRO A 246 -16.54 12.54 -5.03
N GLU A 247 -16.57 12.61 -3.69
CA GLU A 247 -15.54 13.26 -2.88
C GLU A 247 -14.22 12.49 -2.93
N LEU A 248 -14.27 11.15 -2.95
CA LEU A 248 -13.08 10.30 -3.07
C LEU A 248 -12.51 10.33 -4.50
N ALA A 249 -13.37 10.55 -5.50
CA ALA A 249 -13.00 10.67 -6.90
C ALA A 249 -12.47 12.06 -7.30
N ALA A 250 -12.65 13.08 -6.46
CA ALA A 250 -12.15 14.43 -6.72
C ALA A 250 -10.61 14.47 -6.73
N GLU A 251 -10.03 15.40 -7.47
CA GLU A 251 -8.58 15.65 -7.46
C GLU A 251 -8.29 16.95 -6.68
N PRO A 252 -7.70 16.89 -5.47
CA PRO A 252 -7.44 15.72 -4.60
C PRO A 252 -8.71 15.19 -3.90
N PRO A 253 -8.74 13.93 -3.39
CA PRO A 253 -7.60 13.04 -3.14
C PRO A 253 -7.23 12.04 -4.24
N ARG A 254 -8.03 11.84 -5.28
CA ARG A 254 -7.72 10.89 -6.36
C ARG A 254 -6.57 11.42 -7.22
N MET A 255 -5.50 10.64 -7.32
CA MET A 255 -4.35 10.95 -8.18
C MET A 255 -4.32 10.09 -9.43
N ARG A 256 -4.73 8.81 -9.31
CA ARG A 256 -4.78 7.87 -10.43
C ARG A 256 -5.95 6.90 -10.27
N PRO A 257 -6.58 6.45 -11.38
CA PRO A 257 -6.51 7.12 -12.69
C PRO A 257 -7.13 8.53 -12.57
N GLN A 258 -6.74 9.49 -13.41
CA GLN A 258 -7.34 10.83 -13.35
C GLN A 258 -8.87 10.78 -13.54
N PRO A 259 -9.62 11.74 -13.00
CA PRO A 259 -11.06 11.60 -12.83
C PRO A 259 -11.78 11.68 -14.19
N VAL A 260 -12.31 10.54 -14.68
CA VAL A 260 -13.25 10.53 -15.81
C VAL A 260 -14.70 10.55 -15.27
N GLU A 261 -15.01 9.64 -14.35
CA GLU A 261 -16.26 9.58 -13.59
C GLU A 261 -16.04 8.87 -12.23
N SER A 262 -16.85 9.20 -11.23
CA SER A 262 -16.92 8.49 -9.94
C SER A 262 -17.77 7.21 -10.03
N GLY A 263 -17.75 6.37 -9.00
CA GLY A 263 -18.63 5.20 -8.89
C GLY A 263 -17.98 3.86 -9.23
N ALA A 264 -16.65 3.82 -9.33
CA ALA A 264 -15.92 2.56 -9.39
C ALA A 264 -16.08 1.76 -8.09
N TRP A 265 -16.13 0.43 -8.20
CA TRP A 265 -16.11 -0.46 -7.05
C TRP A 265 -14.66 -0.83 -6.72
N LEU A 266 -14.16 -0.42 -5.57
CA LEU A 266 -12.77 -0.59 -5.16
C LEU A 266 -12.60 -1.88 -4.35
N ILE A 267 -11.51 -2.59 -4.60
CA ILE A 267 -11.00 -3.71 -3.81
C ILE A 267 -9.55 -3.41 -3.38
N ASP A 268 -8.98 -4.35 -2.63
CA ASP A 268 -7.63 -4.23 -2.10
C ASP A 268 -6.57 -3.86 -3.14
N GLY A 269 -5.72 -2.87 -2.82
CA GLY A 269 -4.66 -2.38 -3.69
C GLY A 269 -3.61 -3.43 -4.04
N GLY A 270 -3.37 -4.38 -3.12
CA GLY A 270 -2.34 -5.40 -3.26
C GLY A 270 -2.68 -6.56 -4.20
N VAL A 271 -3.70 -6.36 -5.05
CA VAL A 271 -4.05 -7.23 -6.18
C VAL A 271 -3.29 -6.81 -7.45
N LEU A 272 -2.91 -5.53 -7.59
CA LEU A 272 -2.31 -4.98 -8.82
C LEU A 272 -1.15 -4.00 -8.60
N ASP A 273 -1.07 -3.33 -7.44
CA ASP A 273 0.02 -2.41 -7.11
C ASP A 273 0.27 -2.43 -5.59
N ASN A 274 1.37 -3.05 -5.18
CA ASN A 274 1.69 -3.25 -3.78
C ASN A 274 2.50 -2.10 -3.15
N ALA A 275 3.16 -1.25 -3.93
CA ALA A 275 3.99 -0.16 -3.38
C ALA A 275 4.23 1.00 -4.38
N PRO A 276 3.60 2.18 -4.18
CA PRO A 276 3.76 3.32 -5.08
C PRO A 276 5.06 4.10 -4.83
N PHE A 277 6.22 3.49 -5.10
CA PHE A 277 7.54 4.13 -4.90
C PHE A 277 7.72 5.42 -5.72
N GLY A 278 7.21 5.45 -6.95
CA GLY A 278 7.30 6.64 -7.82
C GLY A 278 6.74 7.90 -7.17
N PRO A 279 5.43 7.93 -6.79
CA PRO A 279 4.83 9.05 -6.07
C PRO A 279 5.55 9.41 -4.76
N VAL A 280 5.99 8.41 -3.99
CA VAL A 280 6.76 8.63 -2.76
C VAL A 280 8.06 9.40 -3.04
N LEU A 281 8.81 8.97 -4.05
CA LEU A 281 10.09 9.56 -4.40
C LEU A 281 9.95 10.96 -5.00
N ASP A 282 8.88 11.25 -5.73
CA ASP A 282 8.58 12.61 -6.19
C ASP A 282 8.35 13.58 -5.01
N VAL A 283 7.59 13.17 -3.98
CA VAL A 283 7.40 14.00 -2.77
C VAL A 283 8.71 14.16 -2.01
N VAL A 284 9.48 13.07 -1.85
CA VAL A 284 10.81 13.11 -1.21
C VAL A 284 11.73 14.11 -1.89
N ALA A 285 11.67 14.21 -3.22
CA ALA A 285 12.43 15.17 -4.00
C ALA A 285 11.91 16.60 -3.85
N ARG A 286 10.59 16.81 -3.77
CA ARG A 286 10.00 18.15 -3.60
C ARG A 286 10.20 18.75 -2.21
N ARG A 287 10.19 17.92 -1.16
CA ARG A 287 10.15 18.40 0.23
C ARG A 287 11.43 19.17 0.60
N PRO A 288 11.32 20.46 0.98
CA PRO A 288 12.47 21.22 1.43
C PRO A 288 13.01 20.65 2.75
N VAL A 289 14.29 20.86 2.99
CA VAL A 289 14.95 20.49 4.24
C VAL A 289 15.85 21.63 4.69
N ASN A 290 15.67 22.04 5.94
CA ASN A 290 16.47 23.07 6.58
C ASN A 290 17.61 22.41 7.34
N GLY A 291 18.84 22.91 7.19
CA GLY A 291 20.01 22.38 7.89
C GLY A 291 20.49 21.00 7.40
N LYS A 292 21.13 20.27 8.32
CA LYS A 292 21.71 18.95 8.07
C LYS A 292 20.60 17.89 8.06
N ALA A 293 20.54 17.07 7.01
CA ALA A 293 19.57 16.00 6.95
C ALA A 293 20.05 14.72 6.26
N THR A 294 19.48 13.60 6.69
CA THR A 294 19.65 12.28 6.06
C THR A 294 18.29 11.72 5.71
N ARG A 295 18.13 11.21 4.49
CA ARG A 295 16.88 10.66 3.99
C ARG A 295 16.94 9.13 3.96
N TYR A 296 15.93 8.48 4.51
CA TYR A 296 15.71 7.04 4.45
C TYR A 296 14.39 6.72 3.75
N VAL A 297 14.39 5.72 2.88
CA VAL A 297 13.18 5.06 2.38
C VAL A 297 13.08 3.73 3.13
N LEU A 298 12.13 3.64 4.06
CA LEU A 298 11.87 2.45 4.86
C LEU A 298 10.75 1.63 4.22
N TYR A 299 11.08 0.44 3.73
CA TYR A 299 10.10 -0.48 3.16
C TYR A 299 9.73 -1.56 4.18
N VAL A 300 8.56 -1.43 4.79
CA VAL A 300 8.02 -2.36 5.78
C VAL A 300 7.30 -3.49 5.06
N VAL A 301 7.90 -4.68 5.11
CA VAL A 301 7.37 -5.87 4.44
C VAL A 301 7.39 -7.05 5.41
N PRO A 302 6.23 -7.67 5.68
CA PRO A 302 6.12 -8.82 6.57
C PRO A 302 6.53 -10.13 5.87
N SER A 303 7.59 -10.09 5.07
CA SER A 303 8.17 -11.22 4.33
C SER A 303 9.69 -11.07 4.28
N ALA A 304 10.40 -12.18 4.40
CA ALA A 304 11.85 -12.25 4.31
C ALA A 304 12.39 -12.11 2.86
N GLY A 305 11.50 -11.92 1.87
CA GLY A 305 11.86 -11.93 0.45
C GLY A 305 12.03 -13.36 -0.08
N ILE A 306 12.23 -13.48 -1.40
CA ILE A 306 12.31 -14.79 -2.08
C ILE A 306 13.54 -15.55 -1.59
N GLY A 307 13.34 -16.52 -0.69
CA GLY A 307 14.42 -17.35 -0.16
C GLY A 307 13.94 -18.58 0.60
N ARG A 308 14.02 -19.75 -0.07
CA ARG A 308 14.07 -21.13 0.48
C ARG A 308 12.78 -21.92 0.73
N ALA A 309 11.59 -21.45 0.35
CA ALA A 309 10.54 -22.42 0.04
C ALA A 309 10.93 -23.09 -1.29
N SER A 310 11.62 -24.23 -1.19
CA SER A 310 11.81 -25.13 -2.32
C SER A 310 10.48 -25.24 -3.06
N THR A 311 10.42 -24.76 -4.29
CA THR A 311 9.45 -25.21 -5.29
C THR A 311 9.78 -26.66 -5.65
N ALA A 312 9.83 -27.53 -4.64
CA ALA A 312 9.71 -28.95 -4.84
C ALA A 312 8.27 -29.16 -5.31
N LEU A 313 8.11 -29.22 -6.62
CA LEU A 313 6.92 -29.77 -7.24
C LEU A 313 6.62 -31.10 -6.53
N PRO A 314 5.50 -31.23 -5.79
CA PRO A 314 5.10 -32.51 -5.26
C PRO A 314 4.99 -33.46 -6.45
N ALA A 315 5.67 -34.61 -6.36
CA ALA A 315 5.82 -35.57 -7.45
C ALA A 315 4.61 -35.62 -8.42
N ALA A 316 4.84 -35.16 -9.65
CA ALA A 316 4.04 -35.37 -10.87
C ALA A 316 2.52 -35.64 -10.68
N LYS A 317 1.80 -34.78 -9.96
CA LYS A 317 0.33 -34.69 -10.07
C LYS A 317 -0.07 -33.25 -10.32
N GLN A 318 -0.82 -33.02 -11.40
CA GLN A 318 -1.41 -31.71 -11.70
C GLN A 318 -2.13 -31.17 -10.45
N PRO A 319 -1.81 -29.95 -9.99
CA PRO A 319 -2.55 -29.32 -8.91
C PRO A 319 -4.02 -29.19 -9.33
N SER A 320 -4.94 -29.46 -8.41
CA SER A 320 -6.37 -29.30 -8.70
C SER A 320 -6.70 -27.84 -9.05
N TRP A 321 -7.69 -27.61 -9.92
CA TRP A 321 -8.07 -26.25 -10.38
C TRP A 321 -8.34 -25.25 -9.25
N ARG A 322 -8.79 -25.71 -8.07
CA ARG A 322 -8.99 -24.88 -6.88
C ARG A 322 -7.69 -24.42 -6.25
N VAL A 323 -6.69 -25.30 -6.21
CA VAL A 323 -5.33 -24.98 -5.71
C VAL A 323 -4.65 -24.06 -6.70
N ALA A 324 -4.77 -24.31 -8.01
CA ALA A 324 -4.27 -23.40 -9.03
C ALA A 324 -4.93 -22.01 -8.96
N ALA A 325 -6.24 -21.91 -8.71
CA ALA A 325 -6.95 -20.64 -8.57
C ALA A 325 -6.61 -19.89 -7.27
N LEU A 326 -6.40 -20.60 -6.15
CA LEU A 326 -5.94 -20.01 -4.89
C LEU A 326 -4.47 -19.55 -4.98
N SER A 327 -3.60 -20.34 -5.60
CA SER A 327 -2.22 -19.95 -5.88
C SER A 327 -2.14 -18.80 -6.88
N ALA A 328 -3.05 -18.70 -7.85
CA ALA A 328 -3.16 -17.56 -8.77
C ALA A 328 -3.53 -16.22 -8.08
N VAL A 329 -3.96 -16.24 -6.82
CA VAL A 329 -4.16 -15.03 -5.99
C VAL A 329 -2.91 -14.70 -5.17
N GLN A 330 -2.01 -15.67 -4.96
CA GLN A 330 -0.72 -15.48 -4.26
C GLN A 330 0.42 -15.10 -5.22
N PHE A 331 0.42 -15.65 -6.44
CA PHE A 331 1.42 -15.34 -7.48
C PHE A 331 1.53 -13.84 -7.86
N PRO A 332 0.44 -13.03 -7.91
CA PRO A 332 0.55 -11.60 -8.19
C PRO A 332 1.43 -10.87 -7.19
N ARG A 333 1.32 -11.19 -5.89
CA ARG A 333 2.11 -10.54 -4.83
C ARG A 333 3.61 -10.82 -4.90
N GLU A 334 3.99 -12.03 -5.32
CA GLU A 334 5.41 -12.40 -5.51
C GLU A 334 6.02 -11.73 -6.74
N VAL A 335 5.23 -11.56 -7.81
CA VAL A 335 5.62 -10.82 -9.02
C VAL A 335 5.78 -9.33 -8.68
N ASP A 336 4.89 -8.77 -7.86
CA ASP A 336 4.92 -7.36 -7.45
C ASP A 336 6.17 -7.00 -6.63
N PHE A 337 6.58 -7.83 -5.66
CA PHE A 337 7.78 -7.55 -4.86
C PHE A 337 9.06 -7.51 -5.71
N ARG A 338 9.16 -8.37 -6.73
CA ARG A 338 10.30 -8.35 -7.65
C ARG A 338 10.28 -7.09 -8.52
N SER A 339 9.13 -6.71 -9.07
CA SER A 339 9.03 -5.48 -9.86
C SER A 339 9.28 -4.23 -9.00
N ASP A 340 8.85 -4.22 -7.74
CA ASP A 340 9.11 -3.14 -6.78
C ASP A 340 10.62 -2.94 -6.56
N VAL A 341 11.36 -4.04 -6.35
CA VAL A 341 12.82 -4.00 -6.16
C VAL A 341 13.55 -3.62 -7.45
N GLU A 342 13.15 -4.16 -8.60
CA GLU A 342 13.74 -3.78 -9.91
C GLU A 342 13.46 -2.30 -10.25
N GLN A 343 12.26 -1.80 -9.92
CA GLN A 343 11.92 -0.39 -10.07
C GLN A 343 12.77 0.47 -9.12
N LEU A 344 12.91 0.07 -7.86
CA LEU A 344 13.71 0.78 -6.88
C LEU A 344 15.20 0.79 -7.25
N GLU A 345 15.74 -0.34 -7.73
CA GLU A 345 17.13 -0.44 -8.20
C GLU A 345 17.36 0.50 -9.39
N ARG A 346 16.43 0.52 -10.36
CA ARG A 346 16.48 1.49 -11.47
C ARG A 346 16.45 2.92 -10.95
N LEU A 347 15.54 3.25 -10.04
CA LEU A 347 15.41 4.58 -9.47
C LEU A 347 16.65 4.98 -8.67
N LEU A 348 17.29 4.06 -7.94
CA LEU A 348 18.55 4.28 -7.24
C LEU A 348 19.70 4.53 -8.21
N LEU A 349 19.83 3.71 -9.26
CA LEU A 349 20.88 3.86 -10.28
C LEU A 349 20.73 5.18 -11.04
N GLU A 350 19.51 5.54 -11.44
CA GLU A 350 19.20 6.81 -12.10
C GLU A 350 19.43 8.01 -11.16
N ALA A 351 19.04 7.86 -9.88
CA ALA A 351 19.26 8.85 -8.84
C ALA A 351 20.73 9.01 -8.43
N ASP A 352 21.61 8.04 -8.64
CA ASP A 352 23.03 8.15 -8.32
C ASP A 352 23.84 8.67 -9.53
N ALA A 353 23.53 8.17 -10.73
CA ALA A 353 24.25 8.50 -11.96
C ALA A 353 24.03 9.95 -12.41
N SER A 354 22.78 10.41 -12.56
CA SER A 354 22.53 11.80 -12.97
C SER A 354 22.86 12.82 -11.86
N TRP A 355 22.92 12.39 -10.61
CA TRP A 355 23.08 13.26 -9.45
C TRP A 355 24.52 13.48 -9.03
N SER A 356 25.36 12.45 -9.12
CA SER A 356 26.71 12.52 -8.58
C SER A 356 27.66 13.26 -9.52
N ASP A 357 27.47 13.19 -10.85
CA ASP A 357 28.41 13.78 -11.80
C ASP A 357 28.24 15.30 -11.95
N THR A 358 27.01 15.79 -12.12
CA THR A 358 26.71 17.23 -12.16
C THR A 358 27.09 17.93 -10.86
N GLN A 359 26.82 17.30 -9.71
CA GLN A 359 27.21 17.81 -8.40
C GLN A 359 28.75 17.85 -8.25
N ARG A 360 29.45 16.78 -8.62
CA ARG A 360 30.92 16.73 -8.58
C ARG A 360 31.54 17.80 -9.47
N LEU A 361 30.98 18.04 -10.66
CA LEU A 361 31.43 19.11 -11.56
C LEU A 361 31.26 20.48 -10.90
N PHE A 362 30.08 20.76 -10.34
CA PHE A 362 29.79 22.01 -9.64
C PHE A 362 30.75 22.26 -8.48
N ASP A 363 30.87 21.31 -7.56
CA ASP A 363 31.75 21.46 -6.38
C ASP A 363 33.23 21.58 -6.79
N ARG A 364 33.67 20.87 -7.84
CA ARG A 364 35.04 21.01 -8.38
C ARG A 364 35.27 22.40 -8.96
N CYS A 365 34.34 22.95 -9.72
CA CYS A 365 34.45 24.29 -10.30
C CYS A 365 34.45 25.38 -9.22
N LEU A 366 33.66 25.23 -8.15
CA LEU A 366 33.72 26.13 -7.01
C LEU A 366 35.07 26.07 -6.27
N ALA A 367 35.68 24.88 -6.17
CA ALA A 367 36.97 24.70 -5.51
C ALA A 367 38.17 25.11 -6.38
N GLN A 368 38.04 25.08 -7.71
CA GLN A 368 39.16 25.26 -8.64
C GLN A 368 38.82 26.32 -9.70
N PRO A 369 39.33 27.57 -9.56
CA PRO A 369 39.05 28.66 -10.49
C PRO A 369 39.39 28.35 -11.96
N ALA A 370 40.45 27.55 -12.20
CA ALA A 370 40.83 27.13 -13.55
C ALA A 370 39.81 26.17 -14.18
N GLU A 371 39.17 25.29 -13.39
CA GLU A 371 38.09 24.43 -13.88
C GLU A 371 36.82 25.24 -14.14
N ARG A 372 36.50 26.23 -13.28
CA ARG A 372 35.39 27.16 -13.53
C ARG A 372 35.57 27.96 -14.82
N ALA A 373 36.76 28.48 -15.09
CA ALA A 373 37.03 29.20 -16.34
C ALA A 373 36.83 28.31 -17.60
N ARG A 374 37.19 27.03 -17.51
CA ARG A 374 36.93 26.06 -18.59
C ARG A 374 35.45 25.75 -18.74
N LEU A 375 34.74 25.61 -17.62
CA LEU A 375 33.30 25.41 -17.60
C LEU A 375 32.58 26.59 -18.25
N GLN A 376 32.91 27.83 -17.86
CA GLN A 376 32.34 29.04 -18.44
C GLN A 376 32.55 29.10 -19.95
N ALA A 377 33.78 28.84 -20.42
CA ALA A 377 34.07 28.81 -21.86
C ALA A 377 33.26 27.72 -22.60
N ALA A 378 33.10 26.54 -21.98
CA ALA A 378 32.28 25.46 -22.53
C ALA A 378 30.79 25.83 -22.53
N ALA A 379 30.28 26.44 -21.45
CA ALA A 379 28.91 26.88 -21.33
C ALA A 379 28.57 27.93 -22.41
N THR A 380 29.42 28.95 -22.60
CA THR A 380 29.26 29.93 -23.69
C THR A 380 29.22 29.26 -25.07
N ALA A 381 30.09 28.29 -25.32
CA ALA A 381 30.12 27.59 -26.61
C ALA A 381 28.91 26.66 -26.83
N LEU A 382 28.38 26.07 -25.75
CA LEU A 382 27.26 25.11 -25.79
C LEU A 382 25.90 25.75 -25.57
N GLN A 383 25.83 27.02 -25.16
CA GLN A 383 24.57 27.69 -24.86
C GLN A 383 23.62 27.74 -26.06
N PRO A 384 24.06 27.98 -27.31
CA PRO A 384 23.17 27.91 -28.46
C PRO A 384 22.54 26.52 -28.64
N ALA A 385 23.30 25.44 -28.39
CA ALA A 385 22.77 24.07 -28.42
C ALA A 385 21.79 23.82 -27.25
N TYR A 386 22.07 24.39 -26.08
CA TYR A 386 21.15 24.35 -24.94
C TYR A 386 19.82 25.05 -25.25
N SER A 387 19.81 26.23 -25.89
CA SER A 387 18.59 26.92 -26.31
C SER A 387 17.75 26.08 -27.27
N ARG A 388 18.38 25.42 -28.26
CA ARG A 388 17.71 24.44 -29.14
C ARG A 388 17.04 23.31 -28.36
N GLY A 389 17.79 22.76 -27.40
CA GLY A 389 17.27 21.73 -26.51
C GLY A 389 16.06 22.22 -25.70
N ARG A 390 16.12 23.43 -25.15
CA ARG A 390 15.04 24.04 -24.36
C ARG A 390 13.80 24.35 -25.19
N ALA A 391 13.95 24.84 -26.41
CA ALA A 391 12.84 25.02 -27.35
C ALA A 391 12.08 23.70 -27.57
N ALA A 392 12.80 22.61 -27.88
CA ALA A 392 12.20 21.30 -28.06
C ALA A 392 11.59 20.72 -26.77
N GLY A 393 12.31 20.84 -25.65
CA GLY A 393 11.88 20.30 -24.36
C GLY A 393 10.67 21.04 -23.77
N GLY A 394 10.59 22.36 -23.93
CA GLY A 394 9.48 23.16 -23.42
C GLY A 394 8.16 22.88 -24.13
N VAL A 395 8.17 22.77 -25.46
CA VAL A 395 7.00 22.32 -26.22
C VAL A 395 6.60 20.90 -25.81
N TRP A 396 7.54 19.97 -25.71
CA TRP A 396 7.25 18.60 -25.31
C TRP A 396 6.66 18.51 -23.89
N GLU A 397 7.17 19.28 -22.93
CA GLU A 397 6.66 19.36 -21.56
C GLU A 397 5.23 19.95 -21.54
N ALA A 398 4.99 21.05 -22.26
CA ALA A 398 3.67 21.67 -22.38
C ALA A 398 2.64 20.71 -23.00
N VAL A 399 3.00 20.02 -24.09
CA VAL A 399 2.16 19.00 -24.72
C VAL A 399 1.89 17.85 -23.77
N THR A 400 2.88 17.39 -23.00
CA THR A 400 2.71 16.28 -22.06
C THR A 400 1.78 16.63 -20.90
N ILE A 401 1.85 17.88 -20.41
CA ILE A 401 0.98 18.37 -19.33
C ILE A 401 -0.43 18.62 -19.84
N ALA A 402 -0.60 19.28 -20.99
CA ALA A 402 -1.91 19.57 -21.58
C ALA A 402 -2.60 18.31 -22.13
N SER A 403 -1.84 17.30 -22.57
CA SER A 403 -2.37 16.04 -23.11
C SER A 403 -2.64 14.96 -22.05
N HIS A 404 -2.48 15.26 -20.75
CA HIS A 404 -2.78 14.30 -19.68
C HIS A 404 -4.21 13.74 -19.75
N ASP A 405 -5.16 14.49 -20.32
CA ASP A 405 -6.54 14.07 -20.58
C ASP A 405 -6.76 13.33 -21.92
N GLN A 406 -5.82 13.40 -22.87
CA GLN A 406 -6.02 12.91 -24.24
C GLN A 406 -4.91 11.97 -24.69
N SER A 407 -5.09 10.72 -24.32
CA SER A 407 -4.32 9.55 -24.77
C SER A 407 -2.84 9.54 -24.41
N THR A 408 -2.37 8.44 -23.82
CA THR A 408 -0.92 8.21 -23.74
C THR A 408 -0.42 8.00 -25.16
N VAL A 409 0.15 9.07 -25.72
CA VAL A 409 0.79 9.03 -27.01
C VAL A 409 2.11 8.27 -26.81
N LEU A 410 2.10 6.97 -27.11
CA LEU A 410 3.33 6.16 -27.24
C LEU A 410 3.99 6.42 -28.60
N ASP A 411 3.88 7.67 -29.08
CA ASP A 411 4.38 8.10 -30.36
C ASP A 411 5.63 8.95 -30.16
N ALA A 412 6.73 8.47 -30.72
CA ALA A 412 7.97 9.23 -30.85
C ALA A 412 7.81 10.43 -31.81
N ALA A 413 6.67 10.57 -32.51
CA ALA A 413 6.38 11.66 -33.44
C ALA A 413 6.14 13.05 -32.82
N THR A 414 6.20 13.20 -31.49
CA THR A 414 6.27 14.52 -30.83
C THR A 414 7.67 15.14 -30.85
N ALA A 415 8.67 14.44 -31.39
CA ALA A 415 10.00 14.98 -31.59
C ALA A 415 9.97 16.08 -32.67
N LEU A 416 10.07 17.35 -32.25
CA LEU A 416 10.21 18.49 -33.17
C LEU A 416 11.37 18.26 -34.14
N SER A 417 11.12 18.57 -35.41
CA SER A 417 12.15 18.63 -36.46
C SER A 417 13.09 19.82 -36.23
N GLU A 418 14.29 19.74 -36.80
CA GLU A 418 15.27 20.83 -36.69
C GLU A 418 14.74 22.16 -37.27
N ASN A 419 13.92 22.10 -38.32
CA ASN A 419 13.31 23.30 -38.91
C ASN A 419 12.28 23.94 -37.97
N GLU A 420 11.46 23.15 -37.29
CA GLU A 420 10.49 23.68 -36.32
C GLU A 420 11.19 24.30 -35.10
N ILE A 421 12.31 23.72 -34.67
CA ILE A 421 13.15 24.29 -33.62
C ILE A 421 13.76 25.62 -34.10
N ASP A 422 14.26 25.67 -35.33
CA ASP A 422 14.79 26.90 -35.92
C ASP A 422 13.72 27.99 -36.03
N ASP A 423 12.50 27.63 -36.38
CA ASP A 423 11.38 28.57 -36.51
C ASP A 423 10.98 29.15 -35.14
N ILE A 424 10.89 28.31 -34.10
CA ILE A 424 10.68 28.78 -32.71
C ILE A 424 11.81 29.72 -32.29
N LEU A 425 13.07 29.37 -32.54
CA LEU A 425 14.22 30.20 -32.13
C LEU A 425 14.38 31.51 -32.93
N ARG A 426 13.65 31.71 -34.03
CA ARG A 426 13.62 33.00 -34.75
C ARG A 426 12.74 34.03 -34.08
N THR A 427 11.82 33.60 -33.21
CA THR A 427 10.93 34.44 -32.42
C THR A 427 11.37 34.47 -30.98
N ASP A 428 11.11 35.58 -30.29
CA ASP A 428 11.42 35.71 -28.87
C ASP A 428 10.38 34.95 -28.04
N HIS A 429 10.85 34.13 -27.10
CA HIS A 429 10.01 33.28 -26.27
C HIS A 429 10.43 33.39 -24.79
N PRO A 430 9.50 33.71 -23.87
CA PRO A 430 9.84 33.99 -22.48
C PRO A 430 10.36 32.78 -21.67
N TRP A 431 10.37 31.59 -22.26
CA TRP A 431 10.75 30.32 -21.65
C TRP A 431 12.00 29.67 -22.27
N VAL A 432 12.59 30.32 -23.28
CA VAL A 432 13.83 29.90 -23.98
C VAL A 432 14.82 31.07 -24.00
N PRO A 433 16.07 30.89 -23.55
CA PRO A 433 17.08 31.92 -23.71
C PRO A 433 17.54 32.03 -25.17
N ASP A 434 17.85 33.24 -25.65
CA ASP A 434 18.37 33.47 -27.00
C ASP A 434 19.65 32.66 -27.26
N PRO A 435 19.86 32.10 -28.46
CA PRO A 435 21.06 31.31 -28.78
C PRO A 435 22.27 32.20 -29.09
N ASP A 436 22.60 33.13 -28.19
CA ASP A 436 23.62 34.19 -28.35
C ASP A 436 24.96 33.89 -27.66
N GLY A 437 25.06 32.77 -26.92
CA GLY A 437 26.23 32.41 -26.13
C GLY A 437 26.29 33.08 -24.75
N SER A 438 25.28 33.86 -24.36
CA SER A 438 25.18 34.48 -23.05
C SER A 438 25.04 33.42 -21.96
N THR A 439 25.74 33.59 -20.86
CA THR A 439 25.63 32.77 -19.65
C THR A 439 25.15 33.60 -18.46
N ALA A 440 24.59 34.78 -18.73
CA ALA A 440 24.11 35.67 -17.69
C ALA A 440 22.88 35.08 -16.97
N VAL A 441 22.96 35.00 -15.64
CA VAL A 441 21.88 34.47 -14.81
C VAL A 441 20.64 35.35 -14.87
N LEU A 442 20.84 36.66 -14.75
CA LEU A 442 19.78 37.67 -14.78
C LEU A 442 20.01 38.62 -15.94
N HIS A 443 18.91 39.00 -16.59
CA HIS A 443 18.85 40.02 -17.61
C HIS A 443 17.98 41.17 -17.13
N ASP A 444 18.23 42.38 -17.61
CA ASP A 444 17.32 43.49 -17.38
C ASP A 444 16.23 43.48 -18.45
N ASP A 445 14.96 43.53 -18.04
CA ASP A 445 13.85 43.75 -18.96
C ASP A 445 13.84 45.20 -19.50
N ALA A 446 12.86 45.52 -20.36
CA ALA A 446 12.74 46.84 -20.97
C ALA A 446 12.61 47.99 -19.94
N GLU A 447 12.15 47.70 -18.73
CA GLU A 447 12.03 48.66 -17.63
C GLU A 447 13.23 48.65 -16.67
N GLY A 448 14.31 47.92 -16.97
CA GLY A 448 15.54 47.89 -16.17
C GLY A 448 15.44 46.99 -14.93
N ASN A 449 14.56 46.01 -14.98
CA ASN A 449 14.28 45.14 -13.86
C ASN A 449 14.87 43.73 -14.07
N PRO A 450 15.25 43.00 -13.00
CA PRO A 450 15.80 41.65 -13.14
C PRO A 450 14.78 40.65 -13.68
N SER A 451 15.23 39.85 -14.66
CA SER A 451 14.45 38.89 -15.42
C SER A 451 15.21 37.56 -15.57
N TRP A 452 14.48 36.45 -15.45
CA TRP A 452 14.98 35.08 -15.59
C TRP A 452 14.47 34.43 -16.88
N LEU A 453 15.36 34.26 -17.88
CA LEU A 453 14.99 33.79 -19.23
C LEU A 453 15.10 32.26 -19.41
N TRP A 454 15.62 31.54 -18.43
CA TRP A 454 16.02 30.13 -18.58
C TRP A 454 14.88 29.12 -18.34
N GLY A 455 13.70 29.59 -17.94
CA GLY A 455 12.51 28.79 -17.63
C GLY A 455 12.48 28.17 -16.21
N THR A 456 11.33 27.63 -15.81
CA THR A 456 11.08 27.09 -14.46
C THR A 456 11.90 25.83 -14.14
N GLY A 457 12.08 24.93 -15.13
CA GLY A 457 12.84 23.71 -14.94
C GLY A 457 14.32 23.95 -14.63
N ALA A 458 14.96 24.90 -15.34
CA ALA A 458 16.35 25.29 -15.10
C ALA A 458 16.49 25.96 -13.72
N ALA A 459 15.57 26.88 -13.38
CA ALA A 459 15.53 27.53 -12.07
C ALA A 459 15.53 26.51 -10.93
N GLU A 460 14.68 25.49 -11.02
CA GLU A 460 14.57 24.47 -9.98
C GLU A 460 15.88 23.65 -9.86
N ARG A 461 16.50 23.27 -10.99
CA ARG A 461 17.74 22.46 -10.98
C ARG A 461 18.91 23.22 -10.38
N ILE A 462 19.12 24.48 -10.77
CA ILE A 462 20.25 25.24 -10.29
C ILE A 462 20.13 25.53 -8.78
N VAL A 463 18.92 25.84 -8.29
CA VAL A 463 18.71 26.07 -6.85
C VAL A 463 18.92 24.77 -6.07
N ARG A 464 18.51 23.62 -6.60
CA ARG A 464 18.77 22.30 -5.97
C ARG A 464 20.26 21.95 -5.92
N LEU A 465 21.03 22.30 -6.96
CA LEU A 465 22.48 22.11 -7.02
C LEU A 465 23.18 22.95 -5.94
N ILE A 466 22.79 24.22 -5.83
CA ILE A 466 23.27 25.16 -4.80
C ILE A 466 22.92 24.65 -3.40
N LEU A 467 21.65 24.30 -3.15
CA LEU A 467 21.18 23.76 -1.88
C LEU A 467 22.00 22.56 -1.43
N ARG A 468 22.32 21.65 -2.35
CA ARG A 468 23.09 20.45 -2.02
C ARG A 468 24.52 20.79 -1.63
N SER A 469 25.20 21.65 -2.39
CA SER A 469 26.56 22.08 -2.06
C SER A 469 26.59 22.77 -0.69
N LEU A 470 25.64 23.68 -0.43
CA LEU A 470 25.51 24.35 0.86
C LEU A 470 25.26 23.36 2.02
N ARG A 471 24.41 22.33 1.84
CA ARG A 471 24.19 21.29 2.86
C ARG A 471 25.46 20.50 3.15
N THR A 472 26.22 20.11 2.12
CA THR A 472 27.50 19.40 2.30
C THR A 472 28.49 20.27 3.07
N GLN A 473 28.58 21.56 2.74
CA GLN A 473 29.42 22.52 3.46
C GLN A 473 28.97 22.66 4.92
N VAL A 474 27.68 22.87 5.20
CA VAL A 474 27.14 22.93 6.58
C VAL A 474 27.50 21.67 7.38
N SER A 475 27.41 20.50 6.75
CA SER A 475 27.68 19.22 7.41
C SER A 475 29.15 19.02 7.81
N THR A 476 30.08 19.70 7.14
CA THR A 476 31.53 19.57 7.36
C THR A 476 32.16 20.82 8.00
N ALA A 477 31.46 21.95 8.00
CA ALA A 477 31.98 23.22 8.46
C ALA A 477 32.15 23.30 10.00
N PRO A 478 33.18 24.04 10.47
CA PRO A 478 33.34 24.43 11.87
C PRO A 478 32.13 25.24 12.38
N HIS A 479 31.88 25.20 13.68
CA HIS A 479 30.70 25.86 14.30
C HIS A 479 30.62 27.38 14.01
N GLU A 480 31.75 28.07 13.89
CA GLU A 480 31.82 29.52 13.64
C GLU A 480 31.30 29.92 12.25
N GLU A 481 31.44 29.05 11.25
CA GLU A 481 31.01 29.30 9.86
C GLU A 481 29.58 28.83 9.58
N ARG A 482 29.02 27.98 10.45
CA ARG A 482 27.69 27.36 10.26
C ARG A 482 26.56 28.38 10.18
N ALA A 483 26.58 29.42 11.02
CA ALA A 483 25.48 30.39 11.06
C ALA A 483 25.28 31.11 9.71
N GLU A 484 26.37 31.47 9.04
CA GLU A 484 26.31 32.10 7.71
C GLU A 484 25.91 31.09 6.63
N LEU A 485 26.43 29.86 6.67
CA LEU A 485 26.03 28.81 5.74
C LEU A 485 24.55 28.40 5.90
N GLU A 486 24.03 28.37 7.13
CA GLU A 486 22.62 28.13 7.44
C GLU A 486 21.74 29.25 6.87
N LYS A 487 22.14 30.52 7.02
CA LYS A 487 21.44 31.65 6.40
C LYS A 487 21.38 31.53 4.87
N ARG A 488 22.49 31.17 4.22
CA ARG A 488 22.54 30.92 2.77
C ARG A 488 21.66 29.76 2.36
N LEU A 489 21.68 28.69 3.15
CA LEU A 489 20.85 27.50 2.93
C LEU A 489 19.35 27.84 3.01
N THR A 490 18.93 28.64 4.01
CA THR A 490 17.56 29.14 4.14
C THR A 490 17.16 29.97 2.92
N ALA A 491 17.98 30.92 2.49
CA ALA A 491 17.69 31.74 1.31
C ALA A 491 17.51 30.90 0.03
N ALA A 492 18.36 29.88 -0.16
CA ALA A 492 18.24 28.95 -1.29
C ALA A 492 16.98 28.07 -1.16
N SER A 493 16.58 27.67 0.05
CA SER A 493 15.36 26.90 0.29
C SER A 493 14.11 27.72 0.00
N ASP A 494 14.08 28.99 0.42
CA ASP A 494 13.00 29.92 0.15
C ASP A 494 12.87 30.21 -1.35
N CYS A 495 14.00 30.34 -2.05
CA CYS A 495 14.01 30.48 -3.51
C CYS A 495 13.42 29.23 -4.19
N LEU A 496 13.79 28.02 -3.74
CA LEU A 496 13.24 26.78 -4.28
C LEU A 496 11.72 26.71 -4.11
N LEU A 497 11.21 27.09 -2.93
CA LEU A 497 9.77 27.11 -2.65
C LEU A 497 9.01 28.06 -3.59
N LYS A 498 9.58 29.24 -3.86
CA LYS A 498 9.00 30.19 -4.83
C LYS A 498 9.01 29.62 -6.25
N VAL A 499 10.11 29.01 -6.67
CA VAL A 499 10.24 28.37 -7.99
C VAL A 499 9.20 27.25 -8.14
N GLN A 500 9.04 26.42 -7.12
CA GLN A 500 8.04 25.34 -7.10
C GLN A 500 6.62 25.89 -7.17
N ALA A 501 6.28 26.93 -6.41
CA ALA A 501 4.95 27.54 -6.45
C ALA A 501 4.61 28.16 -7.83
N VAL A 502 5.59 28.81 -8.47
CA VAL A 502 5.43 29.32 -9.85
C VAL A 502 5.25 28.17 -10.84
N ARG A 503 6.00 27.07 -10.68
CA ARG A 503 5.87 25.88 -11.52
C ARG A 503 4.50 25.20 -11.34
N ASP A 504 4.04 25.02 -10.10
CA ASP A 504 2.73 24.42 -9.84
C ASP A 504 1.61 25.28 -10.46
N ALA A 505 1.72 26.62 -10.40
CA ALA A 505 0.79 27.52 -11.09
C ALA A 505 0.86 27.38 -12.63
N LEU A 506 2.05 27.21 -13.19
CA LEU A 506 2.26 26.95 -14.62
C LEU A 506 1.63 25.62 -15.05
N ASP A 507 1.86 24.55 -14.30
CA ASP A 507 1.32 23.22 -14.59
C ASP A 507 -0.22 23.25 -14.57
N VAL A 508 -0.83 23.98 -13.62
CA VAL A 508 -2.29 24.17 -13.55
C VAL A 508 -2.84 24.92 -14.77
N GLN A 509 -2.18 26.00 -15.21
CA GLN A 509 -2.63 26.75 -16.40
C GLN A 509 -2.44 25.95 -17.68
N LEU A 510 -1.33 25.20 -17.80
CA LEU A 510 -1.07 24.33 -18.95
C LEU A 510 -2.08 23.18 -19.05
N ALA A 511 -2.42 22.56 -17.92
CA ALA A 511 -3.43 21.50 -17.89
C ALA A 511 -4.83 22.00 -18.31
N ALA A 512 -5.16 23.27 -18.03
CA ALA A 512 -6.41 23.90 -18.45
C ALA A 512 -6.37 24.42 -19.91
N ALA A 513 -5.19 24.54 -20.52
CA ALA A 513 -5.01 25.13 -21.83
C ALA A 513 -5.38 24.15 -22.96
N HIS A 514 -6.16 24.63 -23.93
CA HIS A 514 -6.47 23.87 -25.14
C HIS A 514 -5.39 24.12 -26.21
N LEU A 515 -4.25 23.45 -26.07
CA LEU A 515 -3.16 23.55 -27.04
C LEU A 515 -3.48 22.71 -28.30
N ASP A 516 -3.25 23.24 -29.50
CA ASP A 516 -3.49 22.53 -30.77
C ASP A 516 -2.35 21.55 -31.08
N LEU A 517 -2.58 20.26 -30.80
CA LEU A 517 -1.55 19.20 -30.86
C LEU A 517 -1.39 18.54 -32.25
N ARG A 518 -1.88 19.17 -33.33
CA ARG A 518 -1.89 18.53 -34.66
C ARG A 518 -0.49 18.52 -35.34
N PRO A 519 -0.14 17.49 -36.13
CA PRO A 519 1.24 17.24 -36.62
C PRO A 519 1.80 18.24 -37.65
N ALA A 520 1.01 19.22 -38.12
CA ALA A 520 1.47 20.22 -39.08
C ALA A 520 1.14 21.62 -38.54
N GLY A 521 2.16 22.33 -38.07
CA GLY A 521 2.02 23.67 -37.47
C GLY A 521 1.68 23.69 -35.97
N GLY A 522 1.57 22.53 -35.32
CA GLY A 522 1.22 22.44 -33.89
C GLY A 522 2.31 22.98 -32.95
N ALA A 523 3.59 22.87 -33.30
CA ALA A 523 4.69 23.31 -32.45
C ALA A 523 4.71 24.83 -32.22
N GLU A 524 4.48 25.61 -33.27
CA GLU A 524 4.40 27.08 -33.20
C GLU A 524 3.15 27.52 -32.42
N ALA A 525 2.00 26.88 -32.65
CA ALA A 525 0.79 27.15 -31.88
C ALA A 525 0.95 26.83 -30.38
N VAL A 526 1.61 25.72 -30.05
CA VAL A 526 1.96 25.37 -28.67
C VAL A 526 2.93 26.41 -28.07
N ALA A 527 3.95 26.83 -28.82
CA ALA A 527 4.91 27.83 -28.38
C ALA A 527 4.23 29.19 -28.10
N VAL A 528 3.29 29.62 -28.93
CA VAL A 528 2.48 30.84 -28.71
C VAL A 528 1.59 30.69 -27.47
N GLY A 529 0.88 29.58 -27.32
CA GLY A 529 0.06 29.34 -26.12
C GLY A 529 0.90 29.28 -24.84
N LEU A 530 2.12 28.76 -24.92
CA LEU A 530 3.07 28.76 -23.82
C LEU A 530 3.57 30.18 -23.48
N ASN A 531 3.79 31.03 -24.48
CA ASN A 531 4.13 32.45 -24.28
C ASN A 531 3.02 33.15 -23.49
N ASP A 532 1.77 33.04 -23.92
CA ASP A 532 0.62 33.68 -23.27
C ASP A 532 0.52 33.30 -21.79
N ILE A 533 0.72 32.01 -21.46
CA ILE A 533 0.69 31.52 -20.08
C ILE A 533 1.88 32.05 -19.28
N PHE A 534 3.09 32.08 -19.86
CA PHE A 534 4.28 32.63 -19.19
C PHE A 534 4.15 34.12 -18.88
N GLU A 535 3.58 34.89 -19.81
CA GLU A 535 3.30 36.31 -19.67
C GLU A 535 2.20 36.55 -18.62
N GLN A 536 1.10 35.81 -18.68
CA GLN A 536 0.01 35.89 -17.70
C GLN A 536 0.49 35.59 -16.28
N LEU A 537 1.37 34.60 -16.13
CA LEU A 537 1.98 34.25 -14.84
C LEU A 537 3.17 35.13 -14.48
N GLN A 538 3.62 36.02 -15.38
CA GLN A 538 4.79 36.89 -15.21
C GLN A 538 6.04 36.11 -14.74
N VAL A 539 6.27 34.93 -15.32
CA VAL A 539 7.26 33.95 -14.82
C VAL A 539 8.67 34.55 -14.78
N GLN A 540 9.11 35.20 -15.86
CA GLN A 540 10.47 35.72 -15.97
C GLN A 540 10.78 36.77 -14.90
N ARG A 541 9.84 37.72 -14.69
CA ARG A 541 9.97 38.79 -13.72
C ARG A 541 9.96 38.25 -12.29
N THR A 542 9.03 37.35 -11.97
CA THR A 542 8.89 36.76 -10.64
C THR A 542 10.10 35.91 -10.26
N LEU A 543 10.59 35.07 -11.18
CA LEU A 543 11.80 34.30 -10.95
C LEU A 543 13.03 35.21 -10.91
N GLY A 544 13.09 36.25 -11.75
CA GLY A 544 14.14 37.28 -11.71
C GLY A 544 14.25 37.93 -10.33
N ASP A 545 13.13 38.37 -9.75
CA ASP A 545 13.08 38.92 -8.39
C ASP A 545 13.54 37.89 -7.33
N ALA A 546 13.13 36.62 -7.48
CA ALA A 546 13.52 35.55 -6.56
C ALA A 546 15.03 35.24 -6.61
N PHE A 547 15.62 35.21 -7.81
CA PHE A 547 17.06 35.00 -8.00
C PHE A 547 17.89 36.22 -7.60
N ALA A 548 17.41 37.44 -7.88
CA ALA A 548 18.06 38.66 -7.41
C ALA A 548 18.18 38.66 -5.87
N ALA A 549 17.10 38.30 -5.17
CA ALA A 549 17.11 38.16 -3.71
C ALA A 549 18.05 37.03 -3.23
N LEU A 550 18.09 35.90 -3.95
CA LEU A 550 18.99 34.79 -3.63
C LEU A 550 20.46 35.22 -3.76
N VAL A 551 20.82 35.82 -4.89
CA VAL A 551 22.19 36.29 -5.21
C VAL A 551 22.70 37.28 -4.17
N GLN A 552 21.85 38.16 -3.64
CA GLN A 552 22.23 39.09 -2.56
C GLN A 552 22.73 38.37 -1.28
N VAL A 553 22.28 37.14 -1.04
CA VAL A 553 22.64 36.36 0.15
C VAL A 553 23.78 35.38 -0.13
N ILE A 554 23.72 34.65 -1.26
CA ILE A 554 24.68 33.56 -1.54
C ILE A 554 25.84 33.96 -2.44
N GLY A 555 25.73 35.10 -3.15
CA GLY A 555 26.71 35.60 -4.10
C GLY A 555 26.54 35.08 -5.54
N TRP A 556 27.04 35.85 -6.51
CA TRP A 556 26.99 35.53 -7.95
C TRP A 556 27.70 34.23 -8.28
N ASP A 557 28.84 33.96 -7.66
CA ASP A 557 29.69 32.82 -8.00
C ASP A 557 28.97 31.48 -7.94
N LEU A 558 28.12 31.26 -6.95
CA LEU A 558 27.35 30.01 -6.84
C LEU A 558 26.28 29.91 -7.91
N VAL A 559 25.60 31.01 -8.25
CA VAL A 559 24.47 31.00 -9.18
C VAL A 559 24.97 30.91 -10.62
N ASP A 560 26.01 31.67 -10.97
CA ASP A 560 26.64 31.64 -12.29
C ASP A 560 27.20 30.24 -12.59
N THR A 561 27.98 29.69 -11.65
CA THR A 561 28.55 28.34 -11.82
C THR A 561 27.45 27.29 -11.94
N ALA A 562 26.34 27.44 -11.22
CA ALA A 562 25.25 26.47 -11.27
C ALA A 562 24.53 26.49 -12.62
N LEU A 563 24.33 27.68 -13.19
CA LEU A 563 23.78 27.86 -14.52
C LEU A 563 24.71 27.33 -15.61
N GLU A 564 26.01 27.60 -15.52
CA GLU A 564 27.00 27.07 -16.46
C GLU A 564 27.03 25.52 -16.44
N VAL A 565 26.97 24.92 -15.25
CA VAL A 565 26.85 23.46 -15.10
C VAL A 565 25.55 22.93 -15.72
N GLU A 566 24.43 23.63 -15.52
CA GLU A 566 23.15 23.28 -16.13
C GLU A 566 23.24 23.30 -17.67
N ILE A 567 23.81 24.36 -18.26
CA ILE A 567 23.99 24.48 -19.71
C ILE A 567 24.79 23.30 -20.26
N VAL A 568 25.97 23.03 -19.70
CA VAL A 568 26.85 21.96 -20.17
C VAL A 568 26.21 20.58 -19.99
N SER A 569 25.55 20.36 -18.84
CA SER A 569 24.95 19.05 -18.52
C SER A 569 23.69 18.75 -19.32
N ARG A 570 22.94 19.77 -19.77
CA ARG A 570 21.62 19.60 -20.39
C ARG A 570 21.56 20.00 -21.86
N CYS A 571 22.63 20.52 -22.44
CA CYS A 571 22.65 20.97 -23.85
C CYS A 571 22.18 19.90 -24.86
N THR A 572 22.38 18.60 -24.57
CA THR A 572 21.94 17.49 -25.44
C THR A 572 20.84 16.61 -24.86
N SER A 573 20.35 16.91 -23.65
CA SER A 573 19.39 16.07 -22.91
C SER A 573 18.12 16.83 -22.50
N ALA A 574 17.83 17.96 -23.12
CA ALA A 574 16.73 18.84 -22.72
C ALA A 574 15.33 18.25 -22.97
N ARG A 575 15.21 17.16 -23.76
CA ARG A 575 13.97 16.41 -24.00
C ARG A 575 13.66 15.38 -22.90
N THR A 576 14.59 15.09 -22.00
CA THR A 576 14.35 14.12 -20.93
C THR A 576 13.43 14.77 -19.90
N PRO A 577 12.23 14.21 -19.61
CA PRO A 577 11.39 14.70 -18.53
C PRO A 577 12.20 14.80 -17.25
N GLN A 578 11.94 15.86 -16.49
CA GLN A 578 12.74 16.19 -15.33
C GLN A 578 12.64 15.08 -14.28
N GLN A 579 13.69 14.25 -14.17
CA GLN A 579 13.82 13.28 -13.09
C GLN A 579 14.21 14.01 -11.80
N ARG A 580 13.21 14.15 -10.94
CA ARG A 580 13.35 14.68 -9.58
C ARG A 580 13.74 13.52 -8.67
N SER A 581 15.02 13.22 -8.57
CA SER A 581 15.46 12.26 -7.54
C SER A 581 15.84 13.01 -6.25
N ALA A 582 16.24 12.30 -5.20
CA ALA A 582 16.94 12.85 -4.05
C ALA A 582 17.84 11.71 -3.53
N PRO A 583 19.03 11.96 -2.95
CA PRO A 583 19.78 10.87 -2.35
C PRO A 583 18.96 10.34 -1.18
N PHE A 584 18.80 9.03 -1.11
CA PHE A 584 18.19 8.35 0.01
C PHE A 584 18.91 7.05 0.29
N GLN A 585 18.86 6.61 1.53
CA GLN A 585 19.29 5.26 1.93
C GLN A 585 18.05 4.37 1.98
N PHE A 586 18.12 3.21 1.35
CA PHE A 586 17.03 2.24 1.38
C PHE A 586 17.24 1.23 2.50
N LEU A 587 16.19 0.94 3.25
CA LEU A 587 16.17 -0.09 4.30
C LEU A 587 14.87 -0.88 4.21
N ARG A 588 14.98 -2.21 4.18
CA ARG A 588 13.83 -3.11 4.31
C ARG A 588 13.64 -3.50 5.76
N LEU A 589 12.47 -3.23 6.31
CA LEU A 589 12.04 -3.65 7.65
C LEU A 589 11.20 -4.92 7.49
N GLY A 590 11.80 -6.06 7.85
CA GLY A 590 11.12 -7.36 7.85
C GLY A 590 11.35 -8.17 9.13
N PRO A 591 10.59 -9.26 9.29
CA PRO A 591 10.64 -10.13 10.48
C PRO A 591 11.86 -11.07 10.54
N ASP A 592 12.76 -10.97 9.57
CA ASP A 592 13.96 -11.81 9.43
C ASP A 592 15.22 -11.17 10.03
N ILE A 593 15.10 -9.99 10.64
CA ILE A 593 16.19 -9.41 11.43
C ILE A 593 16.40 -10.23 12.72
N PRO A 594 17.63 -10.63 13.07
CA PRO A 594 17.89 -11.29 14.33
C PRO A 594 17.47 -10.44 15.53
N LEU A 595 16.81 -11.09 16.50
CA LEU A 595 16.41 -10.44 17.74
C LEU A 595 17.54 -10.56 18.76
N ALA A 596 18.24 -9.45 19.01
CA ALA A 596 19.39 -9.41 19.93
C ALA A 596 19.06 -9.90 21.36
N VAL A 597 17.81 -9.77 21.79
CA VAL A 597 17.31 -10.31 23.07
C VAL A 597 17.36 -11.83 23.17
N LEU A 598 17.44 -12.54 22.03
CA LEU A 598 17.49 -14.00 21.95
C LEU A 598 18.90 -14.56 21.66
N ASP A 599 19.92 -13.73 21.46
CA ASP A 599 21.26 -14.17 21.06
C ASP A 599 21.90 -15.16 22.04
N GLU A 600 21.56 -15.05 23.34
CA GLU A 600 22.09 -15.92 24.40
C GLU A 600 21.29 -17.22 24.58
N LEU A 601 20.20 -17.40 23.82
CA LEU A 601 19.28 -18.52 23.92
C LEU A 601 19.38 -19.43 22.70
N GLN A 602 19.16 -20.74 22.89
CA GLN A 602 19.17 -21.70 21.77
C GLN A 602 18.03 -21.41 20.79
N GLU A 603 16.92 -20.91 21.32
CA GLU A 603 15.71 -20.50 20.64
C GLU A 603 15.94 -19.31 19.70
N GLY A 604 17.00 -18.52 19.90
CA GLY A 604 17.40 -17.47 18.95
C GLY A 604 17.74 -18.04 17.57
N SER A 605 18.39 -19.21 17.52
CA SER A 605 18.64 -19.90 16.24
C SER A 605 17.35 -20.37 15.59
N ILE A 606 16.38 -20.83 16.38
CA ILE A 606 15.06 -21.26 15.90
C ILE A 606 14.29 -20.08 15.34
N ALA A 607 14.27 -18.94 16.05
CA ALA A 607 13.65 -17.70 15.60
C ALA A 607 14.20 -17.25 14.23
N ASN A 608 15.53 -17.24 14.09
CA ASN A 608 16.20 -16.87 12.83
C ASN A 608 15.89 -17.85 11.68
N GLN A 609 15.56 -19.11 11.98
CA GLN A 609 15.13 -20.07 10.95
C GLN A 609 13.66 -19.94 10.57
N LEU A 610 12.83 -19.41 11.46
CA LEU A 610 11.41 -19.18 11.19
C LEU A 610 11.21 -18.03 10.19
N ASN A 611 12.08 -17.02 10.19
CA ASN A 611 11.93 -15.83 9.35
C ASN A 611 10.51 -15.23 9.48
N ASP A 612 9.79 -15.07 8.37
CA ASP A 612 8.41 -14.58 8.34
C ASP A 612 7.40 -15.49 9.06
N ARG A 613 7.70 -16.80 9.19
CA ARG A 613 6.87 -17.75 9.94
C ARG A 613 6.85 -17.46 11.43
N ILE A 614 7.74 -16.63 11.97
CA ILE A 614 7.68 -16.21 13.38
C ILE A 614 6.37 -15.49 13.71
N LEU A 615 5.70 -14.93 12.70
CA LEU A 615 4.40 -14.28 12.82
C LEU A 615 3.30 -15.33 12.71
N TYR A 616 2.31 -15.30 13.61
CA TYR A 616 1.09 -16.07 13.42
C TYR A 616 0.31 -15.58 12.22
N GLY A 617 0.38 -14.28 11.93
CA GLY A 617 -0.27 -13.66 10.80
C GLY A 617 0.17 -14.21 9.45
N THR A 618 1.39 -14.70 9.28
CA THR A 618 1.82 -15.35 8.03
C THR A 618 1.29 -16.78 7.89
N GLN A 619 0.85 -17.38 8.99
CA GLN A 619 0.26 -18.71 8.97
C GLN A 619 -1.13 -18.67 8.30
N VAL A 620 -1.51 -19.81 7.72
CA VAL A 620 -2.86 -20.00 7.16
C VAL A 620 -3.20 -18.96 6.07
N GLY A 621 -2.29 -18.76 5.12
CA GLY A 621 -2.53 -17.89 3.96
C GLY A 621 -2.72 -16.41 4.32
N HIS A 622 -1.96 -15.93 5.30
CA HIS A 622 -2.01 -14.56 5.84
C HIS A 622 -3.23 -14.20 6.69
N PHE A 623 -3.95 -15.19 7.24
CA PHE A 623 -5.12 -14.97 8.11
C PHE A 623 -4.92 -15.43 9.56
N GLY A 624 -3.76 -16.00 9.90
CA GLY A 624 -3.55 -16.62 11.20
C GLY A 624 -3.86 -15.69 12.36
N ALA A 625 -3.45 -14.41 12.34
CA ALA A 625 -3.68 -13.50 13.48
C ALA A 625 -5.17 -13.25 13.80
N PHE A 626 -6.11 -13.55 12.90
CA PHE A 626 -7.55 -13.51 13.23
C PHE A 626 -8.02 -14.69 14.09
N GLY A 627 -7.19 -15.73 14.25
CA GLY A 627 -7.50 -16.94 14.98
C GLY A 627 -7.61 -16.76 16.49
N ALA A 628 -6.72 -15.99 17.13
CA ALA A 628 -6.77 -15.82 18.58
C ALA A 628 -6.26 -14.45 19.03
N ALA A 629 -6.77 -13.96 20.16
CA ALA A 629 -6.31 -12.71 20.77
C ALA A 629 -4.81 -12.77 21.11
N ASP A 630 -4.35 -13.90 21.66
CA ASP A 630 -2.94 -14.07 22.03
C ASP A 630 -2.01 -14.11 20.81
N TRP A 631 -2.49 -14.60 19.66
CA TRP A 631 -1.73 -14.56 18.42
C TRP A 631 -1.56 -13.12 17.92
N ARG A 632 -2.58 -12.26 18.09
CA ARG A 632 -2.47 -10.82 17.80
C ARG A 632 -1.50 -10.13 18.74
N ARG A 633 -1.56 -10.45 20.04
CA ARG A 633 -0.60 -9.92 21.02
C ARG A 633 0.84 -10.30 20.66
N TRP A 634 1.05 -11.53 20.18
CA TRP A 634 2.35 -11.98 19.69
C TRP A 634 2.83 -11.20 18.46
N ASP A 635 2.00 -11.09 17.42
CA ASP A 635 2.39 -10.38 16.20
C ASP A 635 2.67 -8.90 16.47
N TRP A 636 1.89 -8.25 17.34
CA TRP A 636 2.15 -6.90 17.83
C TRP A 636 3.51 -6.79 18.51
N LEU A 637 3.82 -7.69 19.45
CA LEU A 637 5.11 -7.75 20.15
C LEU A 637 6.27 -7.89 19.15
N MET A 638 6.17 -8.83 18.21
CA MET A 638 7.18 -9.02 17.16
C MET A 638 7.34 -7.75 16.30
N GLY A 639 6.25 -7.02 16.03
CA GLY A 639 6.27 -5.72 15.35
C GLY A 639 7.20 -4.73 16.03
N ARG A 640 7.00 -4.55 17.34
CA ARG A 640 7.83 -3.65 18.16
C ARG A 640 9.28 -4.11 18.23
N LEU A 641 9.53 -5.39 18.51
CA LEU A 641 10.89 -5.94 18.65
C LEU A 641 11.71 -5.87 17.35
N HIS A 642 11.10 -6.19 16.20
CA HIS A 642 11.76 -6.07 14.89
C HIS A 642 12.04 -4.60 14.56
N CYS A 643 11.09 -3.69 14.84
CA CYS A 643 11.28 -2.27 14.59
C CYS A 643 12.44 -1.68 15.42
N VAL A 644 12.54 -2.03 16.71
CA VAL A 644 13.68 -1.64 17.57
C VAL A 644 15.01 -2.10 16.99
N ALA A 645 15.10 -3.34 16.48
CA ALA A 645 16.33 -3.86 15.89
C ALA A 645 16.72 -3.08 14.62
N HIS A 646 15.76 -2.86 13.71
CA HIS A 646 16.01 -2.13 12.46
C HIS A 646 16.37 -0.67 12.70
N LEU A 647 15.60 0.04 13.53
CA LEU A 647 15.83 1.46 13.82
C LEU A 647 17.08 1.68 14.67
N GLY A 648 17.35 0.78 15.63
CA GLY A 648 18.59 0.78 16.40
C GLY A 648 19.80 0.65 15.47
N ALA A 649 19.80 -0.34 14.57
CA ALA A 649 20.86 -0.51 13.59
C ALA A 649 21.00 0.69 12.63
N MET A 650 19.88 1.20 12.11
CA MET A 650 19.85 2.40 11.26
C MET A 650 20.50 3.61 11.93
N LEU A 651 20.22 3.81 13.22
CA LEU A 651 20.75 4.93 14.00
C LEU A 651 22.15 4.66 14.56
N GLY A 652 22.71 3.47 14.31
CA GLY A 652 24.02 2.98 14.71
C GLY A 652 24.15 2.70 16.20
N ALA A 653 23.13 2.09 16.80
CA ALA A 653 23.21 1.47 18.11
C ALA A 653 24.03 0.16 18.05
N ASP A 654 24.71 -0.18 19.13
CA ASP A 654 25.36 -1.48 19.28
C ASP A 654 24.35 -2.57 19.68
N ALA A 655 24.79 -3.83 19.64
CA ALA A 655 23.95 -4.98 19.93
C ALA A 655 23.42 -4.98 21.38
N ASP A 656 24.22 -4.48 22.34
CA ASP A 656 23.84 -4.43 23.75
C ASP A 656 22.73 -3.40 23.98
N TRP A 657 22.82 -2.24 23.33
CA TRP A 657 21.78 -1.22 23.36
C TRP A 657 20.48 -1.77 22.77
N ILE A 658 20.54 -2.44 21.61
CA ILE A 658 19.37 -3.04 20.95
C ILE A 658 18.74 -4.09 21.85
N ARG A 659 19.56 -5.00 22.40
CA ARG A 659 19.13 -6.06 23.31
C ARG A 659 18.40 -5.50 24.52
N GLU A 660 18.97 -4.49 25.17
CA GLU A 660 18.36 -3.89 26.35
C GLU A 660 17.08 -3.13 26.01
N THR A 661 17.04 -2.39 24.89
CA THR A 661 15.79 -1.75 24.43
C THR A 661 14.71 -2.79 24.14
N GLN A 662 15.05 -3.93 23.53
CA GLN A 662 14.12 -5.05 23.33
C GLN A 662 13.62 -5.64 24.66
N ARG A 663 14.45 -5.74 25.70
CA ARG A 663 13.99 -6.14 27.05
C ARG A 663 12.98 -5.15 27.63
N GLN A 664 13.19 -3.85 27.42
CA GLN A 664 12.23 -2.82 27.85
C GLN A 664 10.89 -2.96 27.10
N VAL A 665 10.91 -3.30 25.81
CA VAL A 665 9.68 -3.65 25.06
C VAL A 665 8.97 -4.86 25.68
N LEU A 666 9.71 -5.94 26.02
CA LEU A 666 9.11 -7.10 26.68
C LEU A 666 8.44 -6.70 28.01
N GLN A 667 9.12 -5.87 28.82
CA GLN A 667 8.60 -5.38 30.08
C GLN A 667 7.34 -4.52 29.91
N ALA A 668 7.36 -3.58 28.95
CA ALA A 668 6.21 -2.73 28.63
C ALA A 668 4.98 -3.53 28.17
N GLU A 669 5.21 -4.63 27.44
CA GLU A 669 4.15 -5.52 26.96
C GLU A 669 3.74 -6.61 27.97
N GLY A 670 4.45 -6.71 29.10
CA GLY A 670 4.20 -7.70 30.15
C GLY A 670 4.62 -9.13 29.79
N TRP A 671 5.65 -9.29 28.96
CA TRP A 671 6.21 -10.59 28.57
C TRP A 671 7.52 -10.89 29.29
N GLN A 672 7.71 -12.14 29.67
CA GLN A 672 9.01 -12.65 30.13
C GLN A 672 9.79 -13.26 28.96
N LEU A 673 11.12 -13.14 29.00
CA LEU A 673 11.99 -13.70 27.97
C LEU A 673 11.81 -15.23 27.82
N THR A 674 11.56 -15.93 28.93
CA THR A 674 11.28 -17.38 28.92
C THR A 674 9.98 -17.72 28.19
N GLU A 675 8.93 -16.90 28.35
CA GLU A 675 7.65 -17.09 27.65
C GLU A 675 7.81 -16.89 26.14
N VAL A 676 8.63 -15.92 25.73
CA VAL A 676 8.95 -15.67 24.32
C VAL A 676 9.69 -16.85 23.72
N ALA A 677 10.70 -17.39 24.42
CA ALA A 677 11.45 -18.57 23.98
C ALA A 677 10.55 -19.80 23.82
N GLU A 678 9.73 -20.11 24.83
CA GLU A 678 8.78 -21.22 24.78
C GLU A 678 7.77 -21.09 23.62
N ARG A 679 7.34 -19.85 23.33
CA ARG A 679 6.40 -19.56 22.25
C ARG A 679 7.03 -19.76 20.88
N ILE A 680 8.28 -19.37 20.69
CA ILE A 680 9.05 -19.61 19.45
C ILE A 680 9.17 -21.10 19.17
N GLU A 681 9.54 -21.89 20.20
CA GLU A 681 9.62 -23.34 20.02
C GLU A 681 8.25 -23.95 19.68
N ARG A 682 7.20 -23.50 20.37
CA ARG A 682 5.83 -23.95 20.11
C ARG A 682 5.44 -23.66 18.66
N LEU A 683 5.68 -22.45 18.18
CA LEU A 683 5.39 -22.05 16.82
C LEU A 683 6.18 -22.90 15.80
N ALA A 684 7.46 -23.17 16.06
CA ALA A 684 8.28 -24.03 15.20
C ALA A 684 7.77 -25.48 15.13
N ARG A 685 7.22 -26.00 16.24
CA ARG A 685 6.61 -27.34 16.31
C ARG A 685 5.25 -27.41 15.63
N ASP A 686 4.40 -26.42 15.88
CA ASP A 686 2.98 -26.45 15.50
C ASP A 686 2.75 -26.04 14.03
N PHE A 687 3.66 -25.25 13.47
CA PHE A 687 3.59 -24.75 12.09
C PHE A 687 4.88 -25.03 11.31
N PRO A 688 5.29 -26.30 11.08
CA PRO A 688 6.51 -26.63 10.32
C PRO A 688 6.46 -26.14 8.86
N VAL A 689 7.61 -26.08 8.19
CA VAL A 689 7.73 -25.54 6.81
C VAL A 689 6.74 -26.19 5.83
N ASP A 690 6.51 -27.50 5.97
CA ASP A 690 5.63 -28.29 5.11
C ASP A 690 4.18 -28.42 5.64
N ALA A 691 3.77 -27.58 6.61
CA ALA A 691 2.51 -27.76 7.32
C ALA A 691 1.29 -27.81 6.39
N GLY A 692 1.23 -26.99 5.32
CA GLY A 692 0.14 -27.00 4.35
C GLY A 692 -1.26 -27.01 5.00
N ILE A 693 -2.02 -28.09 4.83
CA ILE A 693 -3.36 -28.26 5.42
C ILE A 693 -3.29 -28.47 6.95
N ALA A 694 -2.18 -28.97 7.50
CA ALA A 694 -2.02 -29.16 8.94
C ALA A 694 -2.06 -27.84 9.72
N ALA A 695 -1.57 -26.72 9.16
CA ALA A 695 -1.67 -25.40 9.80
C ALA A 695 -3.14 -24.95 10.00
N LEU A 696 -4.00 -25.24 9.01
CA LEU A 696 -5.45 -24.99 9.11
C LEU A 696 -6.10 -25.85 10.21
N VAL A 697 -5.59 -27.07 10.40
CA VAL A 697 -6.06 -28.01 11.42
C VAL A 697 -5.66 -27.55 12.82
N THR A 698 -4.41 -27.11 12.99
CA THR A 698 -3.92 -26.52 14.25
C THR A 698 -4.73 -25.29 14.64
N MET A 699 -4.91 -24.33 13.71
CA MET A 699 -5.72 -23.12 13.95
C MET A 699 -7.17 -23.47 14.31
N ARG A 700 -7.77 -24.42 13.59
CA ARG A 700 -9.13 -24.91 13.88
C ARG A 700 -9.21 -25.53 15.28
N ASP A 701 -8.23 -26.34 15.65
CA ASP A 701 -8.26 -27.07 16.92
C ASP A 701 -8.10 -26.11 18.10
N GLU A 702 -7.17 -25.15 18.02
CA GLU A 702 -7.00 -24.07 19.02
C GLU A 702 -8.27 -23.21 19.16
N LEU A 703 -8.86 -22.77 18.04
CA LEU A 703 -10.14 -22.04 18.05
C LEU A 703 -11.26 -22.85 18.73
N ASN A 704 -11.25 -24.18 18.63
CA ASN A 704 -12.28 -25.02 19.24
C ASN A 704 -12.02 -25.33 20.73
N GLU A 705 -10.95 -24.84 21.34
CA GLU A 705 -10.67 -25.03 22.77
C GLU A 705 -11.57 -24.15 23.64
N SER A 706 -11.72 -22.86 23.30
CA SER A 706 -12.54 -21.90 24.04
C SER A 706 -14.02 -21.87 23.59
N PRO A 707 -14.96 -21.50 24.48
CA PRO A 707 -16.36 -21.26 24.11
C PRO A 707 -16.52 -20.15 23.06
N GLU A 708 -15.76 -19.06 23.15
CA GLU A 708 -15.78 -17.98 22.16
C GLU A 708 -15.28 -18.47 20.80
N GLY A 709 -14.13 -19.16 20.76
CA GLY A 709 -13.55 -19.65 19.52
C GLY A 709 -14.45 -20.67 18.80
N ARG A 710 -15.16 -21.54 19.54
CA ARG A 710 -16.19 -22.43 18.96
C ARG A 710 -17.33 -21.65 18.32
N ALA A 711 -17.73 -20.50 18.87
CA ALA A 711 -18.74 -19.64 18.28
C ALA A 711 -18.24 -18.97 16.99
N ILE A 712 -16.97 -18.56 16.97
CA ILE A 712 -16.27 -17.97 15.83
C ILE A 712 -16.16 -18.97 14.67
N THR A 713 -15.57 -20.15 14.88
CA THR A 713 -15.40 -21.18 13.83
C THR A 713 -16.73 -21.57 13.22
N LYS A 714 -17.76 -21.67 14.06
CA LYS A 714 -19.13 -21.98 13.66
C LYS A 714 -19.77 -20.87 12.83
N GLY A 715 -19.60 -19.60 13.25
CA GLY A 715 -20.07 -18.44 12.51
C GLY A 715 -19.42 -18.33 11.13
N LEU A 716 -18.09 -18.46 11.07
CA LEU A 716 -17.31 -18.42 9.84
C LEU A 716 -17.72 -19.55 8.87
N ALA A 717 -17.84 -20.78 9.36
CA ALA A 717 -18.25 -21.93 8.55
C ALA A 717 -19.68 -21.79 8.01
N ASP A 718 -20.63 -21.28 8.82
CA ASP A 718 -22.00 -21.01 8.35
C ASP A 718 -21.97 -19.92 7.25
N ARG A 719 -21.15 -18.88 7.43
CA ARG A 719 -21.01 -17.78 6.44
C ARG A 719 -20.36 -18.21 5.14
N MET A 720 -19.33 -19.05 5.17
CA MET A 720 -18.74 -19.61 3.94
C MET A 720 -19.79 -20.36 3.10
N VAL A 721 -20.70 -21.09 3.76
CA VAL A 721 -21.83 -21.74 3.09
C VAL A 721 -22.84 -20.70 2.56
N ASP A 722 -23.12 -19.63 3.30
CA ASP A 722 -24.06 -18.60 2.88
C ASP A 722 -23.56 -17.73 1.70
N VAL A 723 -22.26 -17.42 1.67
CA VAL A 723 -21.58 -16.59 0.66
C VAL A 723 -21.22 -17.39 -0.59
N SER A 724 -21.11 -18.72 -0.50
CA SER A 724 -20.95 -19.60 -1.68
C SER A 724 -22.09 -19.49 -2.73
N GLY A 725 -23.16 -18.76 -2.39
CA GLY A 725 -24.25 -18.38 -3.29
C GLY A 725 -23.93 -17.29 -4.32
N GLY A 726 -22.66 -16.87 -4.48
CA GLY A 726 -22.21 -16.08 -5.64
C GLY A 726 -22.32 -16.84 -6.98
N LEU A 727 -22.52 -18.16 -6.93
CA LEU A 727 -22.97 -18.96 -8.06
C LEU A 727 -24.50 -18.84 -8.16
N GLY A 728 -25.04 -18.63 -9.38
CA GLY A 728 -26.43 -18.24 -9.63
C GLY A 728 -27.51 -18.91 -8.75
N PRO A 729 -28.68 -18.25 -8.54
CA PRO A 729 -29.61 -18.52 -7.43
C PRO A 729 -30.04 -19.98 -7.22
N GLN A 730 -30.04 -20.80 -8.28
CA GLN A 730 -30.32 -22.24 -8.20
C GLN A 730 -29.18 -23.03 -7.53
N VAL A 731 -27.92 -22.73 -7.87
CA VAL A 731 -26.73 -23.38 -7.33
C VAL A 731 -26.52 -22.98 -5.86
N GLY A 732 -26.67 -21.69 -5.55
CA GLY A 732 -26.55 -21.19 -4.18
C GLY A 732 -27.54 -21.84 -3.20
N ASN A 733 -28.82 -21.98 -3.61
CA ASN A 733 -29.83 -22.65 -2.78
C ASN A 733 -29.53 -24.15 -2.58
N TRP A 734 -28.93 -24.80 -3.58
CA TRP A 734 -28.53 -26.20 -3.48
C TRP A 734 -27.37 -26.40 -2.50
N VAL A 735 -26.34 -25.55 -2.57
CA VAL A 735 -25.20 -25.58 -1.64
C VAL A 735 -25.65 -25.28 -0.20
N LYS A 736 -26.52 -24.28 0.00
CA LYS A 736 -27.09 -23.98 1.32
C LYS A 736 -27.91 -25.13 1.89
N ALA A 737 -28.71 -25.80 1.06
CA ALA A 737 -29.47 -26.98 1.47
C ALA A 737 -28.57 -28.17 1.83
N ALA A 738 -27.48 -28.37 1.08
CA ALA A 738 -26.54 -29.48 1.23
C ALA A 738 -25.56 -29.31 2.40
N ALA A 739 -24.95 -28.13 2.54
CA ALA A 739 -23.88 -27.87 3.50
C ALA A 739 -24.35 -27.13 4.78
N GLY A 740 -25.49 -26.43 4.72
CA GLY A 740 -25.93 -25.55 5.80
C GLY A 740 -26.39 -26.29 7.07
N ARG A 741 -26.02 -25.75 8.23
CA ARG A 741 -26.29 -26.37 9.55
C ARG A 741 -27.77 -26.34 9.96
N LYS A 742 -28.46 -25.19 9.75
CA LYS A 742 -29.83 -24.91 10.24
C LYS A 742 -30.84 -24.49 9.15
N HIS A 743 -30.80 -25.09 7.96
CA HIS A 743 -31.73 -24.72 6.88
C HIS A 743 -32.94 -25.68 6.79
N GLN A 744 -34.14 -25.14 6.55
CA GLN A 744 -35.35 -25.90 6.19
C GLN A 744 -35.67 -25.65 4.70
N PRO A 745 -35.27 -26.55 3.79
CA PRO A 745 -35.44 -26.33 2.36
C PRO A 745 -36.93 -26.35 1.93
N GLY A 746 -37.34 -25.32 1.19
CA GLY A 746 -38.74 -25.17 0.74
C GLY A 746 -39.18 -26.25 -0.27
N SER A 747 -38.35 -26.58 -1.25
CA SER A 747 -38.69 -27.54 -2.31
C SER A 747 -38.34 -29.00 -1.98
N TRP A 748 -39.06 -29.95 -2.58
CA TRP A 748 -38.84 -31.38 -2.39
C TRP A 748 -37.46 -31.86 -2.89
N LEU A 749 -36.95 -31.27 -3.97
CA LEU A 749 -35.61 -31.54 -4.51
C LEU A 749 -34.50 -31.13 -3.53
N LEU A 750 -34.64 -29.97 -2.89
CA LEU A 750 -33.67 -29.48 -1.90
C LEU A 750 -33.72 -30.27 -0.59
N ARG A 751 -34.90 -30.75 -0.17
CA ARG A 751 -35.04 -31.71 0.95
C ARG A 751 -34.31 -33.02 0.65
N THR A 752 -34.41 -33.49 -0.58
CA THR A 752 -33.72 -34.72 -1.04
C THR A 752 -32.21 -34.53 -1.06
N ALA A 753 -31.72 -33.40 -1.57
CA ALA A 753 -30.29 -33.05 -1.56
C ALA A 753 -29.74 -32.96 -0.12
N ARG A 754 -30.47 -32.30 0.79
CA ARG A 754 -30.11 -32.20 2.22
C ARG A 754 -30.04 -33.55 2.91
N TRP A 755 -30.99 -34.45 2.62
CA TRP A 755 -30.97 -35.81 3.16
C TRP A 755 -29.80 -36.62 2.58
N PHE A 756 -29.59 -36.56 1.27
CA PHE A 756 -28.50 -37.28 0.62
C PHE A 756 -27.14 -36.90 1.20
N THR A 757 -26.91 -35.60 1.40
CA THR A 757 -25.67 -35.02 1.93
C THR A 757 -25.55 -35.09 3.46
N GLU A 758 -26.58 -35.54 4.18
CA GLU A 758 -26.58 -35.58 5.66
C GLU A 758 -25.34 -36.28 6.29
N PRO A 759 -24.85 -37.44 5.81
CA PRO A 759 -23.67 -38.08 6.40
C PRO A 759 -22.39 -37.28 6.14
N ALA A 760 -22.29 -36.68 4.95
CA ALA A 760 -21.19 -35.80 4.59
C ALA A 760 -21.21 -34.53 5.45
N ARG A 761 -22.37 -33.90 5.56
CA ARG A 761 -22.60 -32.71 6.38
C ARG A 761 -22.31 -32.99 7.86
N GLN A 762 -22.77 -34.12 8.41
CA GLN A 762 -22.46 -34.52 9.78
C GLN A 762 -20.95 -34.65 10.00
N THR A 763 -20.29 -35.45 9.18
CA THR A 763 -18.83 -35.66 9.27
C THR A 763 -18.06 -34.35 9.14
N VAL A 764 -18.44 -33.49 8.20
CA VAL A 764 -17.79 -32.18 7.98
C VAL A 764 -17.98 -31.25 9.17
N TRP A 765 -19.20 -31.12 9.70
CA TRP A 765 -19.48 -30.24 10.84
C TRP A 765 -18.93 -30.74 12.16
N GLU A 766 -18.97 -32.05 12.41
CA GLU A 766 -18.34 -32.70 13.58
C GLU A 766 -16.83 -32.51 13.58
N ARG A 767 -16.21 -32.45 12.39
CA ARG A 767 -14.77 -32.21 12.23
C ARG A 767 -14.37 -30.74 12.11
N MET A 768 -15.32 -29.82 11.97
CA MET A 768 -15.05 -28.37 11.95
C MET A 768 -15.31 -27.70 13.29
N VAL A 769 -16.36 -28.13 14.01
CA VAL A 769 -16.79 -27.50 15.26
C VAL A 769 -17.17 -28.55 16.30
N ARG A 770 -16.55 -28.50 17.49
CA ARG A 770 -16.91 -29.39 18.60
C ARG A 770 -18.38 -29.20 19.01
N GLY A 771 -19.18 -30.27 18.93
CA GLY A 771 -20.58 -30.27 19.36
C GLY A 771 -21.55 -29.52 18.44
N ALA A 772 -21.28 -29.47 17.12
CA ALA A 772 -22.12 -28.79 16.15
C ALA A 772 -23.58 -29.31 16.14
N LYS A 773 -24.54 -28.48 16.61
CA LYS A 773 -25.98 -28.80 16.53
C LYS A 773 -26.48 -28.71 15.08
N LEU A 774 -26.81 -29.84 14.48
CA LEU A 774 -27.34 -29.99 13.12
C LEU A 774 -28.84 -30.26 13.13
N THR A 775 -29.61 -29.64 12.22
CA THR A 775 -31.01 -30.04 12.02
C THR A 775 -31.08 -31.39 11.29
N PRO A 776 -31.83 -32.40 11.80
CA PRO A 776 -32.01 -33.68 11.12
C PRO A 776 -32.70 -33.49 9.77
N ALA A 777 -32.33 -34.29 8.77
CA ALA A 777 -32.99 -34.27 7.47
C ALA A 777 -34.05 -35.39 7.41
N PRO A 778 -35.36 -35.08 7.33
CA PRO A 778 -36.36 -36.12 7.17
C PRO A 778 -36.12 -36.90 5.88
N ARG A 779 -36.16 -38.24 5.97
CA ARG A 779 -36.01 -39.14 4.83
C ARG A 779 -37.13 -38.87 3.79
N PRO A 780 -36.80 -38.58 2.52
CA PRO A 780 -37.81 -38.45 1.47
C PRO A 780 -38.63 -39.73 1.35
N THR A 781 -39.93 -39.60 1.08
CA THR A 781 -40.89 -40.71 1.00
C THR A 781 -40.45 -41.78 0.01
N ILE A 782 -39.90 -41.37 -1.14
CA ILE A 782 -39.41 -42.25 -2.22
C ILE A 782 -38.21 -43.14 -1.82
N PHE A 783 -37.49 -42.81 -0.74
CA PHE A 783 -36.33 -43.58 -0.25
C PHE A 783 -36.61 -44.31 1.07
N GLN A 784 -37.89 -44.43 1.46
CA GLN A 784 -38.27 -45.15 2.66
C GLN A 784 -38.04 -46.66 2.49
N PRO A 785 -37.47 -47.36 3.50
CA PRO A 785 -37.19 -48.80 3.42
C PRO A 785 -38.43 -49.65 3.15
N TRP A 786 -39.61 -49.19 3.59
CA TRP A 786 -40.87 -49.90 3.45
C TRP A 786 -41.52 -49.71 2.08
N LEU A 787 -41.15 -48.67 1.32
CA LEU A 787 -41.84 -48.32 0.08
C LEU A 787 -41.72 -49.41 -1.01
N PRO A 788 -40.52 -49.97 -1.30
CA PRO A 788 -40.40 -51.07 -2.27
C PRO A 788 -41.19 -52.33 -1.85
N ALA A 789 -41.26 -52.60 -0.54
CA ALA A 789 -42.02 -53.73 -0.01
C ALA A 789 -43.53 -53.49 -0.08
N ALA A 790 -43.99 -52.27 0.19
CA ALA A 790 -45.39 -51.89 0.08
C ALA A 790 -45.87 -51.86 -1.37
N THR A 791 -45.08 -51.32 -2.31
CA THR A 791 -45.41 -51.34 -3.74
C THR A 791 -45.37 -52.77 -4.29
N ALA A 792 -44.46 -53.62 -3.80
CA ALA A 792 -44.46 -55.04 -4.15
C ALA A 792 -45.72 -55.75 -3.64
N ALA A 793 -46.14 -55.48 -2.40
CA ALA A 793 -47.37 -56.03 -1.83
C ALA A 793 -48.62 -55.60 -2.63
N VAL A 794 -48.69 -54.33 -3.05
CA VAL A 794 -49.77 -53.84 -3.93
C VAL A 794 -49.73 -54.53 -5.29
N GLY A 795 -48.55 -54.72 -5.88
CA GLY A 795 -48.39 -55.48 -7.12
C GLY A 795 -48.86 -56.93 -6.99
N VAL A 796 -48.57 -57.59 -5.87
CA VAL A 796 -49.05 -58.95 -5.58
C VAL A 796 -50.57 -58.98 -5.39
N VAL A 797 -51.15 -58.02 -4.68
CA VAL A 797 -52.62 -57.92 -4.52
C VAL A 797 -53.29 -57.68 -5.87
N LEU A 798 -52.74 -56.82 -6.73
CA LEU A 798 -53.24 -56.58 -8.08
C LEU A 798 -53.15 -57.83 -8.97
N LEU A 799 -52.10 -58.66 -8.82
CA LEU A 799 -52.01 -59.97 -9.48
C LEU A 799 -53.11 -60.92 -9.00
N VAL A 800 -53.38 -60.96 -7.69
CA VAL A 800 -54.45 -61.79 -7.11
C VAL A 800 -55.83 -61.34 -7.59
N VAL A 801 -56.07 -60.03 -7.67
CA VAL A 801 -57.32 -59.47 -8.22
C VAL A 801 -57.43 -59.72 -9.73
N ALA A 802 -56.34 -59.57 -10.48
CA ALA A 802 -56.32 -59.87 -11.92
C ALA A 802 -56.69 -61.32 -12.20
N ALA A 803 -56.19 -62.25 -11.38
CA ALA A 803 -56.52 -63.67 -11.45
C ALA A 803 -57.96 -63.98 -11.03
N ALA A 804 -58.54 -63.21 -10.11
CA ALA A 804 -59.91 -63.41 -9.63
C ALA A 804 -60.99 -62.86 -10.58
N VAL A 805 -60.66 -61.86 -11.41
CA VAL A 805 -61.63 -61.15 -12.27
C VAL A 805 -61.27 -61.26 -13.77
N ASP A 806 -60.31 -62.13 -14.13
CA ASP A 806 -59.83 -62.39 -15.50
C ASP A 806 -59.49 -61.10 -16.29
N SER A 807 -58.90 -60.12 -15.61
CA SER A 807 -58.60 -58.81 -16.18
C SER A 807 -57.15 -58.71 -16.64
N VAL A 808 -56.94 -58.75 -17.96
CA VAL A 808 -55.62 -58.53 -18.59
C VAL A 808 -55.05 -57.15 -18.23
N LEU A 809 -55.91 -56.15 -18.09
CA LEU A 809 -55.53 -54.79 -17.70
C LEU A 809 -54.94 -54.74 -16.28
N ALA A 810 -55.54 -55.48 -15.33
CA ALA A 810 -55.05 -55.58 -13.96
C ALA A 810 -53.72 -56.35 -13.87
N GLY A 811 -53.54 -57.39 -14.68
CA GLY A 811 -52.28 -58.15 -14.76
C GLY A 811 -51.11 -57.33 -15.31
N LEU A 812 -51.36 -56.52 -16.36
CA LEU A 812 -50.38 -55.57 -16.89
C LEU A 812 -50.02 -54.50 -15.86
N LEU A 813 -51.01 -53.93 -15.17
CA LEU A 813 -50.79 -52.96 -14.09
C LEU A 813 -49.95 -53.55 -12.96
N ALA A 814 -50.21 -54.80 -12.57
CA ALA A 814 -49.45 -55.49 -11.54
C ALA A 814 -47.98 -55.72 -11.95
N GLY A 815 -47.74 -56.12 -13.20
CA GLY A 815 -46.38 -56.26 -13.75
C GLY A 815 -45.61 -54.94 -13.76
N VAL A 816 -46.28 -53.84 -14.13
CA VAL A 816 -45.69 -52.49 -14.08
C VAL A 816 -45.36 -52.10 -12.63
N VAL A 817 -46.26 -52.33 -11.67
CA VAL A 817 -46.06 -52.00 -10.25
C VAL A 817 -44.92 -52.82 -9.63
N LEU A 818 -44.80 -54.11 -9.95
CA LEU A 818 -43.70 -54.96 -9.48
C LEU A 818 -42.35 -54.55 -10.09
N THR A 819 -42.33 -54.20 -11.37
CA THR A 819 -41.13 -53.68 -12.04
C THR A 819 -40.69 -52.35 -11.41
N LEU A 820 -41.64 -51.46 -11.14
CA LEU A 820 -41.39 -50.20 -10.43
C LEU A 820 -40.83 -50.45 -9.02
N SER A 821 -41.33 -51.47 -8.32
CA SER A 821 -40.86 -51.88 -6.99
C SER A 821 -39.42 -52.38 -7.01
N ALA A 822 -39.06 -53.21 -7.99
CA ALA A 822 -37.69 -53.70 -8.17
C ALA A 822 -36.72 -52.55 -8.49
N VAL A 823 -37.12 -51.63 -9.38
CA VAL A 823 -36.37 -50.41 -9.71
C VAL A 823 -36.19 -49.53 -8.46
N LEU A 824 -37.25 -49.28 -7.69
CA LEU A 824 -37.19 -48.55 -6.42
C LEU A 824 -36.24 -49.21 -5.40
N GLY A 825 -36.24 -50.55 -5.34
CA GLY A 825 -35.34 -51.33 -4.50
C GLY A 825 -33.87 -51.15 -4.87
N VAL A 826 -33.53 -51.27 -6.16
CA VAL A 826 -32.17 -51.08 -6.69
C VAL A 826 -31.69 -49.65 -6.47
N ILE A 827 -32.54 -48.65 -6.75
CA ILE A 827 -32.23 -47.23 -6.52
C ILE A 827 -31.97 -46.98 -5.03
N THR A 828 -32.82 -47.48 -4.14
CA THR A 828 -32.66 -47.29 -2.69
C THR A 828 -31.38 -47.94 -2.17
N TRP A 829 -31.02 -49.12 -2.67
CA TRP A 829 -29.76 -49.80 -2.34
C TRP A 829 -28.54 -49.01 -2.84
N TYR A 830 -28.56 -48.56 -4.09
CA TYR A 830 -27.47 -47.77 -4.69
C TYR A 830 -27.24 -46.47 -3.91
N VAL A 831 -28.31 -45.74 -3.59
CA VAL A 831 -28.25 -44.48 -2.82
C VAL A 831 -27.66 -44.71 -1.43
N ARG A 832 -28.02 -45.80 -0.73
CA ARG A 832 -27.40 -46.15 0.56
C ARG A 832 -25.91 -46.45 0.42
N ARG A 833 -25.52 -47.19 -0.61
CA ARG A 833 -24.11 -47.51 -0.88
C ARG A 833 -23.30 -46.25 -1.20
N ALA A 834 -23.86 -45.34 -2.00
CA ALA A 834 -23.24 -44.06 -2.32
C ALA A 834 -23.05 -43.19 -1.08
N ARG A 835 -24.08 -43.03 -0.23
CA ARG A 835 -24.01 -42.28 1.03
C ARG A 835 -22.93 -42.84 1.98
N ARG A 836 -22.79 -44.16 2.07
CA ARG A 836 -21.71 -44.80 2.86
C ARG A 836 -20.33 -44.52 2.28
N ARG A 837 -20.15 -44.66 0.96
CA ARG A 837 -18.87 -44.36 0.29
C ARG A 837 -18.45 -42.91 0.48
N ILE A 838 -19.38 -41.96 0.35
CA ILE A 838 -19.11 -40.54 0.54
C ILE A 838 -18.64 -40.26 1.98
N ARG A 839 -19.30 -40.88 2.97
CA ARG A 839 -18.90 -40.78 4.38
C ARG A 839 -17.48 -41.29 4.59
N THR A 840 -17.18 -42.52 4.17
CA THR A 840 -15.83 -43.12 4.31
C THR A 840 -14.76 -42.30 3.57
N TRP A 841 -15.10 -41.76 2.40
CA TRP A 841 -14.20 -40.90 1.64
C TRP A 841 -13.88 -39.58 2.36
N LEU A 842 -14.87 -38.96 3.01
CA LEU A 842 -14.65 -37.77 3.84
C LEU A 842 -13.89 -38.10 5.12
N GLU A 843 -14.20 -39.24 5.74
CA GLU A 843 -13.55 -39.74 6.95
C GLU A 843 -12.03 -39.90 6.75
N ASN A 844 -11.61 -40.34 5.56
CA ASN A 844 -10.21 -40.52 5.20
C ASN A 844 -9.48 -39.23 4.79
N ARG A 845 -10.22 -38.16 4.44
CA ARG A 845 -9.63 -36.95 3.82
C ARG A 845 -9.58 -35.75 4.74
N MET A 846 -10.40 -35.72 5.79
CA MET A 846 -10.32 -34.73 6.85
C MET A 846 -9.70 -35.37 8.10
N PRO A 847 -8.80 -34.72 8.83
CA PRO A 847 -8.37 -35.24 10.12
C PRO A 847 -9.45 -34.99 11.20
N GLU A 848 -9.50 -35.88 12.19
CA GLU A 848 -10.35 -35.70 13.37
C GLU A 848 -9.91 -34.48 14.18
N ILE A 849 -10.80 -33.96 15.03
CA ILE A 849 -10.43 -32.93 16.01
C ILE A 849 -9.58 -33.62 17.07
N SER A 850 -8.38 -33.10 17.33
CA SER A 850 -7.51 -33.70 18.33
C SER A 850 -8.21 -33.73 19.70
N PRO A 851 -8.28 -34.90 20.38
CA PRO A 851 -8.73 -34.98 21.76
C PRO A 851 -7.67 -34.34 22.66
N GLY A 852 -7.79 -33.02 22.86
CA GLY A 852 -6.90 -32.21 23.67
C GLY A 852 -5.47 -32.16 23.13
N SER A 853 -5.17 -31.20 22.25
CA SER A 853 -3.85 -30.55 22.32
C SER A 853 -3.65 -30.11 23.76
N ARG A 854 -2.53 -30.53 24.33
CA ARG A 854 -2.29 -30.55 25.77
C ARG A 854 -2.42 -29.14 26.35
N ASN A 855 -3.42 -28.94 27.22
CA ASN A 855 -3.39 -27.86 28.21
C ASN A 855 -2.12 -27.99 29.06
N ARG A 856 -1.10 -27.19 28.74
CA ARG A 856 -0.14 -26.58 29.67
C ARG A 856 0.24 -25.19 29.16
#